data_AF-A0A5C8IQF6-F1
#
_entry.id   AF-A0A5C8IQF6-F1
#
_cell.length_a   1.000
_cell.length_b   1.000
_cell.length_c   1.000
_cell.angle_alpha   90.00
_cell.angle_beta   90.00
_cell.angle_gamma   90.00
#
_symmetry.space_group_name_H-M   'P 1'
#
loop_
_entity.id
_entity.type
_entity.pdbx_description
1 polymer ?
#
loop_
_entity_poly.entity_id
_entity_poly.type
_entity_poly.pdbx_seq_one_letter_code
_entity_poly.pdbx_strand_id
1 'polypeptide(L)'
;MVTAWLLAGFLVANSAAWAQAKKAPPAPPVSVGADGKLAYAPDSLGNRIPDFSYSGYMAGEHAIPDAPVKVVVPVVKGDATQRIQAALDYVASLPANQLGIRGAVLLEKGTHEVFGSLQITASGVVLRGSGEEAGGTVLLGSGQDRETLIKIRGKNDRQLTEGVKITDAYVPVNATQVKVANSRAFKAGDKVLVHRPSTKEWIHELKMEEFGGETGYIGWKPGERDIYWDRTVVAVNGNTITLDAPITTALDTKYGGGNLIPYTWPGRISQVGVENMRLESTYNKNNPKDEAHRWMAITMDHVQDAWVRQIVFRHFAGSAVAAYETAKRVTVEDCKSLAPVSEIGGQRRYTFYTTGQQTLFQRLYAEDGYHDFAVGFRAPGPNAFVQCFSYLPHSFSGAIDSWASGILFDIVDIDGQALSFKNRYQDAQGAGWTAANSVFWQSTAARIDNYAPPTAMNWAFGAWSQFGGDGYWGNTNSHVKPRSLYYAQLSNRVGEKVMERAHLLPMETDATSSPTVQQAIELTQQANAAVPQLTEWIDQATSRVAIPVQAAKVKTIDQISFKNTPPAKLAAPMQVQNGWLVRGNSLITGKRQDVPWWRGDVRYYELSKAKPAVTRYVPGRTGAGLTDDLEEVTNDMKQRDVVALEHNYGLWYERRRDDHERVRRMDGEVWAPFYEQPFARSGEGTAWDGLSKYDLMQFNHWYWNRLKQFADLADQKGLVLVHQNYFQHNILEAGAHWADSPWRPANNINNTGFPEPPPYAGDKRIFLAEQFYDITHPERRALHRTYIRKCLENFADNTGVVQLLSAEYTGPLHFVEFWIDTILEWEKETGKNALVGLSTTKDVQDAILADPARAAAIDLIDIRYWSYREDGSVYAPEGGVNLAPRQHARQVKPGKRSAEQVYRGVREYREKHPEKAVMYSEGNYDAHSWAVFMAGGSLAAIPATTPAGFLTDAATMQPTNAPDQLEGQWVLGNKGKSYILYNNAGSKLNLDLTGAGGTYKVRFIDPKNGQLLKKEERVKGGKVVEFASPAPGPVVLWVTK
;
A
#
# COMPACT_ATOMS: atom_id res chain seq x y z
N MET A 1 -4.21 28.28 -101.98
CA MET A 1 -5.12 29.36 -102.41
C MET A 1 -6.15 29.59 -101.33
N VAL A 2 -6.27 30.84 -100.87
CA VAL A 2 -7.53 31.56 -100.61
C VAL A 2 -8.53 30.94 -99.61
N THR A 3 -8.53 31.53 -98.42
CA THR A 3 -9.67 32.05 -97.62
C THR A 3 -11.09 31.52 -97.84
N ALA A 4 -11.79 31.15 -96.74
CA ALA A 4 -13.15 31.64 -96.44
C ALA A 4 -13.62 31.41 -94.97
N TRP A 5 -13.86 32.53 -94.28
CA TRP A 5 -14.98 32.91 -93.38
C TRP A 5 -15.41 32.11 -92.13
N LEU A 6 -15.47 32.88 -91.02
CA LEU A 6 -16.03 32.59 -89.71
C LEU A 6 -17.57 32.43 -89.74
N LEU A 7 -18.07 31.45 -88.98
CA LEU A 7 -19.37 31.50 -88.29
C LEU A 7 -19.29 30.62 -87.03
N ALA A 8 -19.22 31.25 -85.87
CA ALA A 8 -19.18 30.57 -84.57
C ALA A 8 -20.61 30.26 -84.10
N GLY A 9 -21.02 29.00 -84.27
CA GLY A 9 -22.16 28.42 -83.55
C GLY A 9 -21.65 27.69 -82.31
N PHE A 10 -21.99 28.18 -81.11
CA PHE A 10 -21.75 27.47 -79.86
C PHE A 10 -22.73 26.29 -79.76
N LEU A 11 -22.25 25.10 -80.11
CA LEU A 11 -22.88 23.82 -79.77
C LEU A 11 -22.73 23.57 -78.27
N VAL A 12 -23.85 23.51 -77.55
CA VAL A 12 -23.91 23.01 -76.17
C VAL A 12 -23.62 21.52 -76.20
N ALA A 13 -22.39 21.15 -75.84
CA ALA A 13 -22.03 19.78 -75.55
C ALA A 13 -22.61 19.40 -74.18
N ASN A 14 -23.62 18.53 -74.19
CA ASN A 14 -24.11 17.84 -72.99
C ASN A 14 -23.00 16.90 -72.50
N SER A 15 -22.12 17.37 -71.63
CA SER A 15 -21.27 16.51 -70.81
C SER A 15 -22.15 15.87 -69.75
N ALA A 16 -22.44 14.59 -69.91
CA ALA A 16 -23.00 13.77 -68.86
C ALA A 16 -21.99 13.73 -67.69
N ALA A 17 -22.18 14.61 -66.71
CA ALA A 17 -21.49 14.56 -65.44
C ALA A 17 -21.95 13.28 -64.72
N TRP A 18 -21.07 12.27 -64.67
CA TRP A 18 -21.23 11.16 -63.75
C TRP A 18 -21.13 11.73 -62.33
N ALA A 19 -22.28 11.98 -61.70
CA ALA A 19 -22.34 12.28 -60.29
C ALA A 19 -21.70 11.09 -59.55
N GLN A 20 -20.51 11.30 -58.98
CA GLN A 20 -19.99 10.38 -57.97
C GLN A 20 -21.06 10.31 -56.87
N ALA A 21 -21.70 9.15 -56.74
CA ALA A 21 -22.60 8.89 -55.64
C ALA A 21 -21.84 9.21 -54.35
N LYS A 22 -22.25 10.27 -53.65
CA LYS A 22 -21.73 10.57 -52.31
C LYS A 22 -21.97 9.31 -51.48
N LYS A 23 -20.88 8.61 -51.14
CA LYS A 23 -20.92 7.45 -50.26
C LYS A 23 -21.67 7.89 -49.00
N ALA A 24 -22.78 7.22 -48.69
CA ALA A 24 -23.57 7.55 -47.51
C ALA A 24 -22.64 7.60 -46.29
N PRO A 25 -22.79 8.60 -45.39
CA PRO A 25 -21.99 8.64 -44.18
C PRO A 25 -22.12 7.30 -43.43
N PRO A 26 -21.02 6.76 -42.87
CA PRO A 26 -21.09 5.52 -42.11
C PRO A 26 -22.10 5.65 -40.97
N ALA A 27 -22.87 4.60 -40.72
CA ALA A 27 -23.87 4.59 -39.66
C ALA A 27 -23.20 4.86 -38.29
N PRO A 28 -23.84 5.62 -37.40
CA PRO A 28 -23.30 5.86 -36.07
C PRO A 28 -23.20 4.54 -35.29
N PRO A 29 -22.19 4.36 -34.42
CA PRO A 29 -22.00 3.13 -33.63
C PRO A 29 -23.19 2.77 -32.73
N VAL A 30 -23.97 3.78 -32.33
CA VAL A 30 -25.24 3.62 -31.61
C VAL A 30 -26.21 4.72 -32.07
N SER A 31 -27.49 4.38 -32.19
CA SER A 31 -28.59 5.31 -32.47
C SER A 31 -29.87 4.86 -31.78
N VAL A 32 -30.91 5.69 -31.81
CA VAL A 32 -32.27 5.29 -31.41
C VAL A 32 -32.98 4.69 -32.63
N GLY A 33 -33.45 3.45 -32.49
CA GLY A 33 -34.23 2.73 -33.49
C GLY A 33 -35.66 3.24 -33.61
N ALA A 34 -36.38 2.77 -34.64
CA ALA A 34 -37.77 3.15 -34.88
C ALA A 34 -38.74 2.72 -33.76
N ASP A 35 -38.34 1.74 -32.95
CA ASP A 35 -39.05 1.25 -31.77
C ASP A 35 -38.72 2.02 -30.48
N GLY A 36 -37.92 3.10 -30.58
CA GLY A 36 -37.48 3.92 -29.45
C GLY A 36 -36.33 3.32 -28.64
N LYS A 37 -35.85 2.12 -28.99
CA LYS A 37 -34.75 1.44 -28.30
C LYS A 37 -33.40 1.75 -28.93
N LEU A 38 -32.32 1.62 -28.16
CA LEU A 38 -30.97 1.70 -28.71
C LEU A 38 -30.71 0.59 -29.75
N ALA A 39 -30.28 1.00 -30.94
CA ALA A 39 -29.77 0.17 -32.02
C ALA A 39 -28.25 0.34 -32.14
N TYR A 40 -27.52 -0.77 -32.31
CA TYR A 40 -26.06 -0.78 -32.35
C TYR A 40 -25.55 -1.21 -33.73
N ALA A 41 -24.55 -0.51 -34.24
CA ALA A 41 -23.84 -0.87 -35.46
C ALA A 41 -22.46 -1.46 -35.08
N PRO A 42 -22.34 -2.80 -34.97
CA PRO A 42 -21.04 -3.41 -34.69
C PRO A 42 -20.05 -3.19 -35.84
N ASP A 43 -18.76 -3.17 -35.52
CA ASP A 43 -17.70 -3.12 -36.52
C ASP A 43 -17.58 -4.45 -37.30
N SER A 44 -16.63 -4.53 -38.24
CA SER A 44 -16.42 -5.72 -39.07
C SER A 44 -15.98 -6.97 -38.29
N LEU A 45 -15.52 -6.84 -37.05
CA LEU A 45 -15.16 -7.94 -36.15
C LEU A 45 -16.27 -8.24 -35.13
N GLY A 46 -17.38 -7.51 -35.17
CA GLY A 46 -18.51 -7.66 -34.27
C GLY A 46 -18.42 -6.83 -32.98
N ASN A 47 -17.38 -5.98 -32.81
CA ASN A 47 -17.26 -5.14 -31.63
C ASN A 47 -18.31 -4.05 -31.63
N ARG A 48 -18.88 -3.77 -30.46
CA ARG A 48 -19.79 -2.64 -30.27
C ARG A 48 -19.59 -1.98 -28.91
N ILE A 49 -20.21 -0.82 -28.73
CA ILE A 49 -20.27 -0.12 -27.43
C ILE A 49 -20.74 -1.10 -26.34
N PRO A 50 -20.02 -1.21 -25.21
CA PRO A 50 -20.43 -2.07 -24.10
C PRO A 50 -21.80 -1.70 -23.52
N ASP A 51 -22.50 -2.71 -23.00
CA ASP A 51 -23.70 -2.54 -22.21
C ASP A 51 -23.33 -2.21 -20.75
N PHE A 52 -23.39 -0.94 -20.41
CA PHE A 52 -23.00 -0.43 -19.10
C PHE A 52 -24.07 -0.67 -18.04
N SER A 53 -25.28 -1.07 -18.44
CA SER A 53 -26.41 -1.28 -17.51
C SER A 53 -26.20 -2.41 -16.51
N TYR A 54 -25.17 -3.25 -16.69
CA TYR A 54 -24.75 -4.26 -15.72
C TYR A 54 -23.94 -3.69 -14.55
N SER A 55 -23.70 -2.37 -14.52
CA SER A 55 -23.03 -1.67 -13.42
C SER A 55 -24.01 -1.38 -12.28
N GLY A 56 -23.52 -1.46 -11.04
CA GLY A 56 -24.25 -1.13 -9.82
C GLY A 56 -24.70 -2.35 -9.00
N TYR A 57 -25.25 -2.07 -7.82
CA TYR A 57 -25.85 -3.02 -6.89
C TYR A 57 -26.75 -4.02 -7.63
N MET A 58 -26.49 -5.31 -7.46
CA MET A 58 -27.21 -6.40 -8.13
C MET A 58 -27.35 -6.16 -9.65
N ALA A 59 -26.29 -5.62 -10.26
CA ALA A 59 -26.20 -5.28 -11.68
C ALA A 59 -27.30 -4.30 -12.14
N GLY A 60 -27.78 -3.41 -11.28
CA GLY A 60 -28.82 -2.42 -11.60
C GLY A 60 -30.26 -2.98 -11.66
N GLU A 61 -30.43 -4.30 -11.53
CA GLU A 61 -31.73 -4.97 -11.67
C GLU A 61 -32.68 -4.67 -10.51
N HIS A 62 -32.12 -4.46 -9.32
CA HIS A 62 -32.87 -4.22 -8.10
C HIS A 62 -32.56 -2.85 -7.50
N ALA A 63 -33.53 -2.30 -6.75
CA ALA A 63 -33.27 -1.13 -5.90
C ALA A 63 -32.44 -1.55 -4.69
N ILE A 64 -31.67 -0.62 -4.13
CA ILE A 64 -30.97 -0.83 -2.87
C ILE A 64 -32.04 -1.05 -1.77
N PRO A 65 -31.97 -2.16 -1.00
CA PRO A 65 -32.98 -2.49 -0.02
C PRO A 65 -32.84 -1.68 1.26
N ASP A 66 -33.97 -1.43 1.93
CA ASP A 66 -33.95 -0.87 3.29
C ASP A 66 -33.71 -1.96 4.33
N ALA A 67 -32.53 -1.93 4.95
CA ALA A 67 -32.22 -2.82 6.06
C ALA A 67 -32.99 -2.42 7.34
N PRO A 68 -33.63 -3.36 8.05
CA PRO A 68 -34.29 -3.06 9.32
C PRO A 68 -33.24 -2.75 10.41
N VAL A 69 -33.50 -1.73 11.22
CA VAL A 69 -32.63 -1.39 12.35
C VAL A 69 -32.67 -2.50 13.41
N LYS A 70 -31.50 -3.00 13.82
CA LYS A 70 -31.35 -4.10 14.77
C LYS A 70 -30.65 -3.71 16.07
N VAL A 71 -29.87 -2.64 16.04
CA VAL A 71 -29.23 -2.05 17.22
C VAL A 71 -29.09 -0.56 17.01
N VAL A 72 -29.24 0.19 18.10
CA VAL A 72 -29.00 1.64 18.14
C VAL A 72 -27.71 1.92 18.90
N VAL A 73 -26.91 2.86 18.40
CA VAL A 73 -25.73 3.38 19.09
C VAL A 73 -25.98 4.84 19.48
N PRO A 74 -26.31 5.08 20.76
CA PRO A 74 -26.38 6.44 21.30
C PRO A 74 -25.03 7.14 21.25
N VAL A 75 -25.08 8.46 21.07
CA VAL A 75 -23.90 9.34 21.15
C VAL A 75 -23.34 9.33 22.57
N VAL A 76 -22.02 9.21 22.66
CA VAL A 76 -21.26 9.34 23.91
C VAL A 76 -20.10 10.30 23.71
N LYS A 77 -19.61 10.89 24.80
CA LYS A 77 -18.39 11.71 24.76
C LYS A 77 -17.15 10.82 24.68
N GLY A 78 -16.21 11.15 23.81
CA GLY A 78 -14.95 10.40 23.62
C GLY A 78 -15.05 9.31 22.56
N ASP A 79 -14.05 8.43 22.54
CA ASP A 79 -13.88 7.42 21.48
C ASP A 79 -15.03 6.38 21.45
N ALA A 80 -15.77 6.36 20.35
CA ALA A 80 -16.87 5.44 20.07
C ALA A 80 -16.42 4.22 19.22
N THR A 81 -15.13 4.10 18.87
CA THR A 81 -14.62 3.02 17.99
C THR A 81 -15.08 1.63 18.42
N GLN A 82 -14.78 1.22 19.66
CA GLN A 82 -15.13 -0.11 20.15
C GLN A 82 -16.65 -0.31 20.27
N ARG A 83 -17.37 0.76 20.63
CA ARG A 83 -18.82 0.75 20.80
C ARG A 83 -19.54 0.50 19.47
N ILE A 84 -19.13 1.20 18.42
CA ILE A 84 -19.69 1.03 17.07
C ILE A 84 -19.26 -0.33 16.49
N GLN A 85 -17.99 -0.73 16.69
CA GLN A 85 -17.53 -2.04 16.24
C GLN A 85 -18.34 -3.18 16.89
N ALA A 86 -18.60 -3.11 18.19
CA ALA A 86 -19.43 -4.10 18.88
C ALA A 86 -20.86 -4.17 18.33
N ALA A 87 -21.43 -3.03 17.91
CA ALA A 87 -22.74 -3.00 17.26
C ALA A 87 -22.73 -3.65 15.88
N LEU A 88 -21.68 -3.42 15.08
CA LEU A 88 -21.48 -4.10 13.79
C LEU A 88 -21.32 -5.61 13.97
N ASP A 89 -20.51 -6.03 14.94
CA ASP A 89 -20.28 -7.45 15.26
C ASP A 89 -21.56 -8.12 15.78
N TYR A 90 -22.36 -7.41 16.58
CA TYR A 90 -23.68 -7.89 17.01
C TYR A 90 -24.59 -8.14 15.81
N VAL A 91 -24.73 -7.19 14.89
CA VAL A 91 -25.56 -7.37 13.69
C VAL A 91 -25.02 -8.49 12.80
N ALA A 92 -23.70 -8.61 12.67
CA ALA A 92 -23.06 -9.72 11.95
C ALA A 92 -23.43 -11.10 12.52
N SER A 93 -23.73 -11.19 13.83
CA SER A 93 -24.15 -12.45 14.48
C SER A 93 -25.61 -12.83 14.22
N LEU A 94 -26.46 -11.89 13.80
CA LEU A 94 -27.90 -12.12 13.59
C LEU A 94 -28.18 -12.91 12.31
N PRO A 95 -29.25 -13.72 12.23
CA PRO A 95 -29.60 -14.43 11.00
C PRO A 95 -29.93 -13.44 9.86
N ALA A 96 -29.49 -13.78 8.66
CA ALA A 96 -29.84 -13.04 7.45
C ALA A 96 -31.29 -13.36 7.02
N ASN A 97 -31.96 -12.37 6.42
CA ASN A 97 -33.26 -12.56 5.77
C ASN A 97 -33.11 -13.17 4.37
N GLN A 98 -34.22 -13.31 3.63
CA GLN A 98 -34.24 -13.88 2.27
C GLN A 98 -33.39 -13.09 1.26
N LEU A 99 -33.13 -11.81 1.51
CA LEU A 99 -32.26 -10.96 0.68
C LEU A 99 -30.79 -11.01 1.13
N GLY A 100 -30.45 -11.81 2.14
CA GLY A 100 -29.10 -11.87 2.71
C GLY A 100 -28.79 -10.75 3.72
N ILE A 101 -29.76 -9.93 4.10
CA ILE A 101 -29.61 -8.80 5.03
C ILE A 101 -29.83 -9.26 6.47
N ARG A 102 -28.87 -8.99 7.36
CA ARG A 102 -28.97 -9.22 8.81
C ARG A 102 -29.60 -8.02 9.53
N GLY A 103 -29.24 -6.81 9.10
CA GLY A 103 -29.86 -5.57 9.57
C GLY A 103 -28.93 -4.36 9.55
N ALA A 104 -29.43 -3.26 10.08
CA ALA A 104 -28.69 -2.01 10.21
C ALA A 104 -28.30 -1.72 11.67
N VAL A 105 -27.08 -1.23 11.85
CA VAL A 105 -26.64 -0.45 13.02
C VAL A 105 -27.06 1.00 12.78
N LEU A 106 -27.92 1.54 13.64
CA LEU A 106 -28.33 2.94 13.58
C LEU A 106 -27.51 3.78 14.56
N LEU A 107 -26.75 4.74 14.04
CA LEU A 107 -26.11 5.79 14.84
C LEU A 107 -27.13 6.92 15.08
N GLU A 108 -27.31 7.31 16.34
CA GLU A 108 -28.18 8.44 16.68
C GLU A 108 -27.58 9.77 16.19
N LYS A 109 -28.42 10.82 16.18
CA LYS A 109 -28.03 12.19 15.83
C LYS A 109 -26.95 12.72 16.77
N GLY A 110 -25.98 13.45 16.21
CA GLY A 110 -24.82 13.98 16.93
C GLY A 110 -23.49 13.41 16.42
N THR A 111 -22.39 13.77 17.09
CA THR A 111 -21.04 13.42 16.66
C THR A 111 -20.52 12.20 17.40
N HIS A 112 -20.14 11.17 16.65
CA HIS A 112 -19.46 9.97 17.15
C HIS A 112 -17.98 10.04 16.76
N GLU A 113 -17.09 10.17 17.74
CA GLU A 113 -15.64 10.22 17.51
C GLU A 113 -15.08 8.81 17.32
N VAL A 114 -14.22 8.61 16.32
CA VAL A 114 -13.57 7.34 16.02
C VAL A 114 -12.06 7.55 15.93
N PHE A 115 -11.34 7.04 16.91
CA PHE A 115 -9.86 7.09 16.96
C PHE A 115 -9.19 5.90 16.24
N GLY A 116 -9.93 4.83 15.94
CA GLY A 116 -9.44 3.70 15.13
C GLY A 116 -10.06 3.64 13.73
N SER A 117 -10.29 2.41 13.25
CA SER A 117 -11.01 2.13 12.00
C SER A 117 -12.21 1.22 12.30
N LEU A 118 -13.37 1.46 11.68
CA LEU A 118 -14.52 0.55 11.74
C LEU A 118 -14.40 -0.54 10.66
N GLN A 119 -14.63 -1.79 11.02
CA GLN A 119 -14.53 -2.94 10.13
C GLN A 119 -15.91 -3.57 9.88
N ILE A 120 -16.27 -3.75 8.61
CA ILE A 120 -17.43 -4.57 8.21
C ILE A 120 -16.91 -5.77 7.42
N THR A 121 -16.92 -6.94 8.08
CA THR A 121 -16.29 -8.17 7.58
C THR A 121 -17.29 -9.32 7.36
N ALA A 122 -18.59 -9.04 7.46
CA ALA A 122 -19.66 -10.01 7.30
C ALA A 122 -20.75 -9.50 6.33
N SER A 123 -21.35 -10.43 5.59
CA SER A 123 -22.47 -10.13 4.70
C SER A 123 -23.72 -9.66 5.46
N GLY A 124 -24.51 -8.81 4.83
CA GLY A 124 -25.83 -8.40 5.32
C GLY A 124 -25.83 -7.30 6.38
N VAL A 125 -24.70 -6.63 6.61
CA VAL A 125 -24.53 -5.62 7.67
C VAL A 125 -24.57 -4.22 7.05
N VAL A 126 -25.36 -3.32 7.62
CA VAL A 126 -25.46 -1.92 7.18
C VAL A 126 -25.10 -0.99 8.32
N LEU A 127 -24.25 0.01 8.06
CA LEU A 127 -24.00 1.13 8.96
C LEU A 127 -24.83 2.34 8.51
N ARG A 128 -25.77 2.77 9.34
CA ARG A 128 -26.73 3.83 9.02
C ARG A 128 -26.66 4.95 10.04
N GLY A 129 -26.72 6.19 9.58
CA GLY A 129 -26.90 7.37 10.44
C GLY A 129 -28.33 7.90 10.40
N SER A 130 -28.54 9.01 11.10
CA SER A 130 -29.83 9.65 11.31
C SER A 130 -29.97 10.96 10.53
N GLY A 131 -29.36 11.05 9.33
CA GLY A 131 -29.38 12.22 8.44
C GLY A 131 -27.99 12.79 8.19
N GLU A 132 -27.76 13.32 6.99
CA GLU A 132 -26.52 14.02 6.60
C GLU A 132 -26.61 15.55 6.82
N GLU A 133 -27.82 16.08 7.00
CA GLU A 133 -28.08 17.49 7.22
C GLU A 133 -27.55 18.03 8.57
N ALA A 134 -27.66 19.35 8.75
CA ALA A 134 -27.37 19.99 10.03
C ALA A 134 -28.22 19.39 11.17
N GLY A 135 -27.56 18.91 12.23
CA GLY A 135 -28.22 18.21 13.33
C GLY A 135 -28.44 16.71 13.10
N GLY A 136 -28.00 16.17 11.96
CA GLY A 136 -27.93 14.73 11.68
C GLY A 136 -26.76 14.02 12.39
N THR A 137 -26.38 12.85 11.87
CA THR A 137 -25.24 12.07 12.40
C THR A 137 -23.93 12.52 11.75
N VAL A 138 -22.91 12.74 12.57
CA VAL A 138 -21.51 12.92 12.14
C VAL A 138 -20.69 11.77 12.69
N LEU A 139 -20.02 11.02 11.82
CA LEU A 139 -18.95 10.11 12.22
C LEU A 139 -17.61 10.81 11.98
N LEU A 140 -16.97 11.23 13.07
CA LEU A 140 -15.74 12.01 13.03
C LEU A 140 -14.53 11.08 13.23
N GLY A 141 -13.73 10.90 12.18
CA GLY A 141 -12.42 10.27 12.27
C GLY A 141 -11.44 11.19 13.01
N SER A 142 -11.29 10.95 14.31
CA SER A 142 -10.44 11.71 15.21
C SER A 142 -9.00 11.18 15.25
N GLY A 143 -8.07 12.05 15.60
CA GLY A 143 -6.66 11.70 15.81
C GLY A 143 -5.78 11.97 14.59
N GLN A 144 -4.50 11.62 14.73
CA GLN A 144 -3.46 11.92 13.74
C GLN A 144 -3.04 10.71 12.89
N ASP A 145 -3.79 9.62 12.95
CA ASP A 145 -3.53 8.43 12.14
C ASP A 145 -4.13 8.58 10.74
N ARG A 146 -3.49 7.95 9.77
CA ARG A 146 -3.82 7.95 8.35
C ARG A 146 -4.75 6.81 7.93
N GLU A 147 -5.17 5.96 8.87
CA GLU A 147 -6.03 4.82 8.54
C GLU A 147 -7.36 5.23 7.88
N THR A 148 -7.94 4.30 7.13
CA THR A 148 -9.31 4.41 6.61
C THR A 148 -10.34 4.43 7.74
N LEU A 149 -11.30 5.36 7.70
CA LEU A 149 -12.36 5.43 8.71
C LEU A 149 -13.27 4.19 8.74
N ILE A 150 -13.77 3.73 7.57
CA ILE A 150 -14.60 2.53 7.42
C ILE A 150 -14.00 1.59 6.36
N LYS A 151 -13.67 0.37 6.77
CA LYS A 151 -13.17 -0.68 5.88
C LYS A 151 -14.24 -1.75 5.70
N ILE A 152 -14.71 -1.95 4.47
CA ILE A 152 -15.58 -3.06 4.09
C ILE A 152 -14.71 -4.12 3.43
N ARG A 153 -14.44 -5.20 4.14
CA ARG A 153 -13.40 -6.16 3.77
C ARG A 153 -13.81 -7.60 4.03
N GLY A 154 -14.09 -8.32 2.95
CA GLY A 154 -14.18 -9.78 3.01
C GLY A 154 -12.80 -10.44 3.11
N LYS A 155 -12.78 -11.78 3.19
CA LYS A 155 -11.52 -12.55 3.20
C LYS A 155 -11.08 -12.88 1.78
N ASN A 156 -9.78 -12.79 1.52
CA ASN A 156 -9.19 -13.21 0.25
C ASN A 156 -8.85 -14.71 0.25
N ASP A 157 -9.87 -15.57 0.32
CA ASP A 157 -9.74 -17.04 0.30
C ASP A 157 -10.28 -17.65 -1.01
N ARG A 158 -10.19 -16.88 -2.11
CA ARG A 158 -10.62 -17.32 -3.44
C ARG A 158 -9.78 -18.52 -3.90
N GLN A 159 -10.46 -19.58 -4.30
CA GLN A 159 -9.86 -20.80 -4.84
C GLN A 159 -10.19 -20.91 -6.33
N LEU A 160 -9.15 -21.00 -7.16
CA LEU A 160 -9.28 -21.19 -8.61
C LEU A 160 -9.16 -22.67 -8.95
N THR A 161 -9.91 -23.15 -9.94
CA THR A 161 -9.71 -24.46 -10.57
C THR A 161 -8.93 -24.31 -11.88
N GLU A 162 -8.65 -25.43 -12.55
CA GLU A 162 -8.04 -25.41 -13.88
C GLU A 162 -8.90 -24.60 -14.87
N GLY A 163 -8.25 -23.75 -15.67
CA GLY A 163 -8.91 -22.94 -16.68
C GLY A 163 -9.23 -23.73 -17.94
N VAL A 164 -10.41 -23.52 -18.51
CA VAL A 164 -10.80 -24.10 -19.79
C VAL A 164 -10.58 -23.09 -20.90
N LYS A 165 -9.82 -23.48 -21.93
CA LYS A 165 -9.53 -22.62 -23.09
C LYS A 165 -10.81 -22.22 -23.84
N ILE A 166 -10.90 -20.94 -24.17
CA ILE A 166 -11.90 -20.42 -25.11
C ILE A 166 -11.43 -20.70 -26.54
N THR A 167 -12.31 -21.29 -27.36
CA THR A 167 -11.98 -21.81 -28.70
C THR A 167 -12.37 -20.88 -29.84
N ASP A 168 -13.12 -19.80 -29.57
CA ASP A 168 -13.39 -18.78 -30.58
C ASP A 168 -12.08 -18.15 -31.05
N ALA A 169 -11.92 -17.96 -32.36
CA ALA A 169 -10.77 -17.24 -32.91
C ALA A 169 -10.77 -15.77 -32.46
N TYR A 170 -11.97 -15.20 -32.36
CA TYR A 170 -12.24 -13.84 -31.91
C TYR A 170 -13.55 -13.80 -31.11
N VAL A 171 -13.50 -13.25 -29.90
CA VAL A 171 -14.68 -12.92 -29.09
C VAL A 171 -14.81 -11.39 -29.04
N PRO A 172 -15.88 -10.79 -29.59
CA PRO A 172 -15.98 -9.35 -29.73
C PRO A 172 -16.24 -8.63 -28.40
N VAL A 173 -15.92 -7.33 -28.38
CA VAL A 173 -16.34 -6.41 -27.32
C VAL A 173 -17.86 -6.44 -27.20
N ASN A 174 -18.35 -6.50 -25.96
CA ASN A 174 -19.74 -6.70 -25.60
C ASN A 174 -20.30 -8.13 -25.78
N ALA A 175 -19.47 -9.14 -26.06
CA ALA A 175 -19.94 -10.52 -26.07
C ALA A 175 -20.33 -11.01 -24.67
N THR A 176 -21.45 -11.73 -24.58
CA THR A 176 -21.87 -12.49 -23.39
C THR A 176 -21.78 -14.00 -23.62
N GLN A 177 -21.32 -14.44 -24.79
CA GLN A 177 -21.22 -15.85 -25.15
C GLN A 177 -19.80 -16.18 -25.59
N VAL A 178 -19.29 -17.32 -25.14
CA VAL A 178 -17.99 -17.87 -25.52
C VAL A 178 -18.11 -19.36 -25.76
N LYS A 179 -17.33 -19.91 -26.70
CA LYS A 179 -17.18 -21.34 -26.92
C LYS A 179 -15.95 -21.84 -26.18
N VAL A 180 -16.09 -22.95 -25.48
CA VAL A 180 -15.01 -23.54 -24.68
C VAL A 180 -14.65 -24.94 -25.15
N ALA A 181 -13.40 -25.34 -24.94
CA ALA A 181 -12.90 -26.66 -25.32
C ALA A 181 -13.58 -27.81 -24.55
N ASN A 182 -14.00 -27.56 -23.31
CA ASN A 182 -14.70 -28.54 -22.48
C ASN A 182 -15.80 -27.86 -21.65
N SER A 183 -17.04 -27.88 -22.15
CA SER A 183 -18.18 -27.27 -21.46
C SER A 183 -18.68 -28.07 -20.25
N ARG A 184 -18.30 -29.35 -20.11
CA ARG A 184 -18.71 -30.20 -18.98
C ARG A 184 -18.15 -29.73 -17.63
N ALA A 185 -17.16 -28.85 -17.66
CA ALA A 185 -16.62 -28.20 -16.47
C ALA A 185 -17.55 -27.11 -15.88
N PHE A 186 -18.65 -26.76 -16.57
CA PHE A 186 -19.52 -25.65 -16.20
C PHE A 186 -20.98 -26.08 -16.11
N LYS A 187 -21.72 -25.43 -15.20
CA LYS A 187 -23.19 -25.41 -15.15
C LYS A 187 -23.69 -24.00 -14.83
N ALA A 188 -24.98 -23.76 -15.09
CA ALA A 188 -25.63 -22.52 -14.69
C ALA A 188 -25.46 -22.27 -13.18
N GLY A 189 -25.12 -21.03 -12.82
CA GLY A 189 -24.83 -20.60 -11.45
C GLY A 189 -23.35 -20.62 -11.07
N ASP A 190 -22.49 -21.34 -11.80
CA ASP A 190 -21.05 -21.38 -11.51
C ASP A 190 -20.42 -19.98 -11.62
N LYS A 191 -19.49 -19.69 -10.70
CA LYS A 191 -18.68 -18.47 -10.74
C LYS A 191 -17.41 -18.72 -11.52
N VAL A 192 -17.10 -17.82 -12.45
CA VAL A 192 -15.98 -17.95 -13.37
C VAL A 192 -15.25 -16.62 -13.51
N LEU A 193 -13.93 -16.69 -13.71
CA LEU A 193 -13.14 -15.59 -14.23
C LEU A 193 -12.97 -15.79 -15.73
N VAL A 194 -13.35 -14.79 -16.54
CA VAL A 194 -12.90 -14.72 -17.93
C VAL A 194 -11.54 -14.04 -17.92
N HIS A 195 -10.50 -14.78 -18.31
CA HIS A 195 -9.12 -14.31 -18.34
C HIS A 195 -8.72 -13.91 -19.76
N ARG A 196 -8.27 -12.66 -19.90
CA ARG A 196 -7.54 -12.17 -21.07
C ARG A 196 -6.06 -12.01 -20.72
N PRO A 197 -5.15 -12.70 -21.41
CA PRO A 197 -3.72 -12.51 -21.22
C PRO A 197 -3.22 -11.21 -21.86
N SER A 198 -2.14 -10.67 -21.32
CA SER A 198 -1.31 -9.63 -21.91
C SER A 198 -0.04 -10.25 -22.49
N THR A 199 -0.07 -10.65 -23.76
CA THR A 199 1.08 -11.30 -24.40
C THR A 199 2.10 -10.29 -24.89
N LYS A 200 3.31 -10.76 -25.20
CA LYS A 200 4.36 -9.92 -25.79
C LYS A 200 3.90 -9.26 -27.09
N GLU A 201 3.21 -10.01 -27.95
CA GLU A 201 2.74 -9.56 -29.26
C GLU A 201 1.70 -8.43 -29.12
N TRP A 202 0.85 -8.50 -28.10
CA TRP A 202 -0.12 -7.44 -27.81
C TRP A 202 0.55 -6.18 -27.26
N ILE A 203 1.49 -6.34 -26.34
CA ILE A 203 2.25 -5.23 -25.76
C ILE A 203 3.07 -4.51 -26.85
N HIS A 204 3.65 -5.27 -27.78
CA HIS A 204 4.37 -4.74 -28.94
C HIS A 204 3.45 -3.94 -29.88
N GLU A 205 2.27 -4.46 -30.21
CA GLU A 205 1.27 -3.74 -31.01
C GLU A 205 0.88 -2.39 -30.38
N LEU A 206 0.75 -2.36 -29.05
CA LEU A 206 0.46 -1.14 -28.30
C LEU A 206 1.66 -0.19 -28.18
N LYS A 207 2.87 -0.66 -28.48
CA LYS A 207 4.17 0.03 -28.26
C LYS A 207 4.43 0.40 -26.80
N MET A 208 4.10 -0.50 -25.87
CA MET A 208 4.21 -0.25 -24.41
C MET A 208 5.41 -0.94 -23.75
N GLU A 209 6.34 -1.48 -24.54
CA GLU A 209 7.54 -2.17 -24.05
C GLU A 209 8.57 -1.22 -23.42
N GLU A 210 8.57 0.05 -23.86
CA GLU A 210 9.36 1.17 -23.35
C GLU A 210 8.66 2.50 -23.70
N PHE A 211 9.08 3.59 -23.07
CA PHE A 211 8.56 4.95 -23.30
C PHE A 211 9.65 5.93 -23.75
N GLY A 212 10.79 5.43 -24.23
CA GLY A 212 11.99 6.21 -24.57
C GLY A 212 12.90 6.47 -23.35
N GLY A 213 14.12 7.00 -23.56
CA GLY A 213 15.02 7.42 -22.47
C GLY A 213 15.38 6.31 -21.47
N GLU A 214 15.64 5.08 -21.94
CA GLU A 214 15.99 3.92 -21.10
C GLU A 214 14.89 3.46 -20.10
N THR A 215 13.62 3.78 -20.38
CA THR A 215 12.47 3.42 -19.52
C THR A 215 11.96 1.98 -19.66
N GLY A 216 12.77 1.08 -20.24
CA GLY A 216 12.41 -0.34 -20.40
C GLY A 216 12.09 -1.04 -19.07
N TYR A 217 12.56 -0.52 -17.93
CA TYR A 217 12.28 -1.07 -16.59
C TYR A 217 10.84 -0.79 -16.09
N ILE A 218 10.14 0.22 -16.63
CA ILE A 218 8.72 0.51 -16.35
C ILE A 218 7.78 0.15 -17.52
N GLY A 219 8.32 -0.20 -18.69
CA GLY A 219 7.52 -0.71 -19.80
C GLY A 219 6.83 -2.04 -19.45
N TRP A 220 5.64 -2.27 -20.02
CA TRP A 220 4.79 -3.40 -19.69
C TRP A 220 5.47 -4.74 -20.00
N LYS A 221 5.30 -5.75 -19.12
CA LYS A 221 5.78 -7.12 -19.38
C LYS A 221 4.62 -8.09 -19.57
N PRO A 222 4.84 -9.21 -20.31
CA PRO A 222 3.83 -10.24 -20.49
C PRO A 222 3.27 -10.74 -19.15
N GLY A 223 1.95 -10.90 -19.06
CA GLY A 223 1.25 -11.33 -17.85
C GLY A 223 0.93 -10.19 -16.87
N GLU A 224 1.59 -9.03 -16.97
CA GLU A 224 1.41 -7.96 -15.98
C GLU A 224 0.15 -7.13 -16.18
N ARG A 225 -0.42 -7.11 -17.40
CA ARG A 225 -1.62 -6.34 -17.78
C ARG A 225 -2.83 -7.23 -18.13
N ASP A 226 -2.87 -8.42 -17.56
CA ASP A 226 -3.98 -9.36 -17.73
C ASP A 226 -5.30 -8.78 -17.18
N ILE A 227 -6.42 -9.10 -17.82
CA ILE A 227 -7.76 -8.68 -17.35
C ILE A 227 -8.52 -9.93 -16.89
N TYR A 228 -9.21 -9.80 -15.75
CA TYR A 228 -10.04 -10.85 -15.17
C TYR A 228 -11.46 -10.32 -14.93
N TRP A 229 -12.40 -10.70 -15.77
CA TRP A 229 -13.82 -10.41 -15.55
C TRP A 229 -14.44 -11.49 -14.68
N ASP A 230 -15.02 -11.07 -13.55
CA ASP A 230 -15.76 -11.93 -12.64
C ASP A 230 -17.20 -12.07 -13.16
N ARG A 231 -17.57 -13.28 -13.59
CA ARG A 231 -18.85 -13.58 -14.23
C ARG A 231 -19.53 -14.79 -13.60
N THR A 232 -20.82 -14.90 -13.87
CA THR A 232 -21.64 -16.06 -13.54
C THR A 232 -22.07 -16.74 -14.83
N VAL A 233 -21.97 -18.07 -14.89
CA VAL A 233 -22.53 -18.84 -16.00
C VAL A 233 -24.05 -18.82 -15.90
N VAL A 234 -24.73 -18.32 -16.94
CA VAL A 234 -26.20 -18.27 -17.02
C VAL A 234 -26.74 -19.54 -17.71
N ALA A 235 -26.08 -20.00 -18.76
CA ALA A 235 -26.50 -21.17 -19.52
C ALA A 235 -25.31 -21.90 -20.16
N VAL A 236 -25.48 -23.20 -20.39
CA VAL A 236 -24.54 -24.07 -21.10
C VAL A 236 -25.29 -24.78 -22.21
N ASN A 237 -24.95 -24.46 -23.47
CA ASN A 237 -25.60 -25.01 -24.67
C ASN A 237 -24.54 -25.60 -25.60
N GLY A 238 -24.36 -26.92 -25.57
CA GLY A 238 -23.26 -27.59 -26.25
C GLY A 238 -21.92 -27.10 -25.71
N ASN A 239 -21.06 -26.54 -26.58
CA ASN A 239 -19.79 -25.93 -26.18
C ASN A 239 -19.89 -24.42 -25.90
N THR A 240 -21.07 -23.82 -26.05
CA THR A 240 -21.29 -22.38 -25.82
C THR A 240 -21.70 -22.14 -24.37
N ILE A 241 -20.97 -21.26 -23.69
CA ILE A 241 -21.25 -20.76 -22.35
C ILE A 241 -21.82 -19.35 -22.49
N THR A 242 -22.96 -19.09 -21.85
CA THR A 242 -23.54 -17.74 -21.71
C THR A 242 -23.21 -17.18 -20.34
N LEU A 243 -22.72 -15.94 -20.29
CA LEU A 243 -22.29 -15.21 -19.10
C LEU A 243 -23.34 -14.16 -18.70
N ASP A 244 -23.34 -13.79 -17.41
CA ASP A 244 -24.27 -12.81 -16.83
C ASP A 244 -24.05 -11.38 -17.29
N ALA A 245 -22.84 -11.01 -17.69
CA ALA A 245 -22.51 -9.67 -18.17
C ALA A 245 -21.45 -9.70 -19.28
N PRO A 246 -21.42 -8.70 -20.17
CA PRO A 246 -20.49 -8.69 -21.31
C PRO A 246 -19.03 -8.53 -20.89
N ILE A 247 -18.11 -8.98 -21.75
CA ILE A 247 -16.70 -8.59 -21.68
C ILE A 247 -16.47 -7.25 -22.38
N THR A 248 -15.48 -6.48 -21.91
CA THR A 248 -15.24 -5.10 -22.35
C THR A 248 -13.94 -4.92 -23.14
N THR A 249 -13.19 -5.99 -23.35
CA THR A 249 -12.08 -6.04 -24.31
C THR A 249 -12.18 -7.35 -25.06
N ALA A 250 -11.94 -7.33 -26.37
CA ALA A 250 -12.00 -8.53 -27.18
C ALA A 250 -10.95 -9.57 -26.76
N LEU A 251 -11.29 -10.85 -26.95
CA LEU A 251 -10.34 -11.96 -26.89
C LEU A 251 -9.98 -12.33 -28.32
N ASP A 252 -8.69 -12.32 -28.63
CA ASP A 252 -8.18 -12.61 -29.97
C ASP A 252 -7.06 -13.66 -29.85
N THR A 253 -7.18 -14.75 -30.60
CA THR A 253 -6.16 -15.80 -30.63
C THR A 253 -4.78 -15.29 -31.08
N LYS A 254 -4.70 -14.20 -31.86
CA LYS A 254 -3.44 -13.49 -32.18
C LYS A 254 -2.69 -13.05 -30.91
N TYR A 255 -3.43 -12.72 -29.86
CA TYR A 255 -2.91 -12.22 -28.59
C TYR A 255 -3.16 -13.21 -27.43
N GLY A 256 -3.20 -14.51 -27.75
CA GLY A 256 -3.32 -15.59 -26.76
C GLY A 256 -4.74 -16.08 -26.47
N GLY A 257 -5.77 -15.43 -27.01
CA GLY A 257 -7.17 -15.81 -26.81
C GLY A 257 -7.64 -15.53 -25.38
N GLY A 258 -8.22 -16.54 -24.72
CA GLY A 258 -8.61 -16.42 -23.32
C GLY A 258 -8.98 -17.76 -22.68
N ASN A 259 -9.17 -17.73 -21.36
CA ASN A 259 -9.58 -18.89 -20.58
C ASN A 259 -10.81 -18.56 -19.74
N LEU A 260 -11.64 -19.56 -19.50
CA LEU A 260 -12.72 -19.51 -18.52
C LEU A 260 -12.31 -20.33 -17.30
N ILE A 261 -12.15 -19.67 -16.15
CA ILE A 261 -11.56 -20.25 -14.94
C ILE A 261 -12.63 -20.31 -13.85
N PRO A 262 -13.18 -21.50 -13.52
CA PRO A 262 -14.08 -21.64 -12.39
C PRO A 262 -13.40 -21.27 -11.06
N TYR A 263 -14.19 -20.73 -10.13
CA TYR A 263 -13.69 -20.41 -8.79
C TYR A 263 -14.78 -20.54 -7.72
N THR A 264 -14.33 -20.70 -6.47
CA THR A 264 -15.15 -20.51 -5.26
C THR A 264 -14.53 -19.41 -4.40
N TRP A 265 -15.36 -18.65 -3.69
CA TRP A 265 -14.88 -17.57 -2.82
C TRP A 265 -15.72 -17.46 -1.54
N PRO A 266 -15.50 -18.36 -0.57
CA PRO A 266 -16.31 -18.43 0.66
C PRO A 266 -16.27 -17.14 1.49
N GLY A 267 -15.13 -16.45 1.51
CA GLY A 267 -14.89 -15.25 2.28
C GLY A 267 -15.37 -13.95 1.65
N ARG A 268 -15.89 -13.96 0.42
CA ARG A 268 -16.42 -12.74 -0.22
C ARG A 268 -17.74 -12.36 0.44
N ILE A 269 -17.81 -11.14 0.95
CA ILE A 269 -19.02 -10.65 1.61
C ILE A 269 -19.97 -9.96 0.61
N SER A 270 -21.24 -9.87 0.98
CA SER A 270 -22.24 -9.21 0.14
C SER A 270 -23.35 -8.55 0.94
N GLN A 271 -24.16 -7.72 0.28
CA GLN A 271 -25.31 -7.06 0.91
C GLN A 271 -24.87 -6.14 2.06
N VAL A 272 -23.89 -5.28 1.78
CA VAL A 272 -23.25 -4.39 2.76
C VAL A 272 -23.47 -2.92 2.37
N GLY A 273 -23.80 -2.07 3.34
CA GLY A 273 -24.12 -0.66 3.08
C GLY A 273 -23.55 0.32 4.11
N VAL A 274 -23.24 1.54 3.65
CA VAL A 274 -22.99 2.72 4.51
C VAL A 274 -23.87 3.87 4.02
N GLU A 275 -24.71 4.43 4.89
CA GLU A 275 -25.74 5.37 4.43
C GLU A 275 -26.20 6.42 5.45
N ASN A 276 -26.70 7.55 4.92
CA ASN A 276 -27.48 8.56 5.65
C ASN A 276 -26.74 9.30 6.79
N MET A 277 -25.54 9.82 6.54
CA MET A 277 -24.73 10.55 7.53
C MET A 277 -23.65 11.44 6.92
N ARG A 278 -22.99 12.23 7.77
CA ARG A 278 -21.72 12.89 7.43
C ARG A 278 -20.53 12.10 7.93
N LEU A 279 -19.51 11.96 7.10
CA LEU A 279 -18.20 11.47 7.49
C LEU A 279 -17.22 12.64 7.45
N GLU A 280 -16.50 12.88 8.54
CA GLU A 280 -15.53 13.98 8.62
C GLU A 280 -14.20 13.46 9.17
N SER A 281 -13.07 14.04 8.73
CA SER A 281 -11.77 13.87 9.38
C SER A 281 -11.40 15.10 10.19
N THR A 282 -10.78 14.91 11.35
CA THR A 282 -10.02 16.00 12.01
C THR A 282 -8.82 16.39 11.14
N TYR A 283 -8.28 17.60 11.33
CA TYR A 283 -7.01 18.03 10.73
C TYR A 283 -6.46 19.24 11.51
N ASN A 284 -5.19 19.55 11.32
CA ASN A 284 -4.55 20.75 11.84
C ASN A 284 -5.01 21.99 11.05
N LYS A 285 -5.86 22.82 11.66
CA LYS A 285 -6.40 24.04 11.02
C LYS A 285 -5.36 25.09 10.63
N ASN A 286 -4.15 25.01 11.19
CA ASN A 286 -3.05 25.91 10.85
C ASN A 286 -2.24 25.42 9.63
N ASN A 287 -2.49 24.20 9.15
CA ASN A 287 -1.86 23.64 7.96
C ASN A 287 -2.93 23.17 6.95
N PRO A 288 -3.22 23.94 5.89
CA PRO A 288 -4.19 23.54 4.86
C PRO A 288 -3.75 22.33 4.01
N LYS A 289 -2.49 21.90 4.15
CA LYS A 289 -1.93 20.70 3.52
C LYS A 289 -1.65 19.58 4.53
N ASP A 290 -2.32 19.59 5.68
CA ASP A 290 -2.14 18.54 6.68
C ASP A 290 -2.42 17.15 6.08
N GLU A 291 -1.62 16.16 6.48
CA GLU A 291 -1.79 14.75 6.11
C GLU A 291 -1.70 13.83 7.33
N ALA A 292 -1.61 14.39 8.54
CA ALA A 292 -1.65 13.67 9.82
C ALA A 292 -3.09 13.57 10.31
N HIS A 293 -3.93 12.92 9.50
CA HIS A 293 -5.33 12.60 9.78
C HIS A 293 -5.84 11.55 8.79
N ARG A 294 -7.14 11.21 8.80
CA ARG A 294 -7.71 10.15 7.96
C ARG A 294 -7.54 10.43 6.48
N TRP A 295 -7.00 9.45 5.75
CA TRP A 295 -6.88 9.55 4.30
C TRP A 295 -8.13 9.06 3.59
N MET A 296 -8.61 7.87 3.91
CA MET A 296 -9.77 7.29 3.22
C MET A 296 -10.99 7.33 4.15
N ALA A 297 -12.16 7.70 3.63
CA ALA A 297 -13.40 7.56 4.37
C ALA A 297 -13.92 6.12 4.29
N ILE A 298 -14.10 5.59 3.08
CA ILE A 298 -14.60 4.23 2.85
C ILE A 298 -13.73 3.48 1.83
N THR A 299 -13.22 2.31 2.20
CA THR A 299 -12.56 1.38 1.27
C THR A 299 -13.33 0.07 1.17
N MET A 300 -13.39 -0.51 -0.03
CA MET A 300 -14.10 -1.77 -0.30
C MET A 300 -13.21 -2.78 -1.02
N ASP A 301 -12.99 -3.94 -0.40
CA ASP A 301 -12.30 -5.09 -1.00
C ASP A 301 -12.97 -6.43 -0.61
N HIS A 302 -12.91 -7.40 -1.52
CA HIS A 302 -13.51 -8.74 -1.37
C HIS A 302 -15.02 -8.69 -1.08
N VAL A 303 -15.73 -7.79 -1.75
CA VAL A 303 -17.16 -7.56 -1.57
C VAL A 303 -17.91 -7.63 -2.90
N GLN A 304 -19.19 -8.00 -2.87
CA GLN A 304 -20.11 -7.80 -3.98
C GLN A 304 -21.46 -7.27 -3.51
N ASP A 305 -22.24 -6.64 -4.38
CA ASP A 305 -23.61 -6.21 -4.05
C ASP A 305 -23.64 -5.30 -2.82
N ALA A 306 -22.88 -4.20 -2.91
CA ALA A 306 -22.69 -3.24 -1.82
C ALA A 306 -23.07 -1.82 -2.25
N TRP A 307 -23.28 -0.93 -1.28
CA TRP A 307 -23.64 0.45 -1.56
C TRP A 307 -23.10 1.47 -0.57
N VAL A 308 -22.97 2.70 -1.06
CA VAL A 308 -22.82 3.92 -0.27
C VAL A 308 -23.86 4.91 -0.76
N ARG A 309 -24.71 5.45 0.11
CA ARG A 309 -25.72 6.42 -0.34
C ARG A 309 -26.03 7.52 0.66
N GLN A 310 -26.30 8.73 0.16
CA GLN A 310 -26.70 9.88 0.99
C GLN A 310 -25.64 10.19 2.06
N ILE A 311 -24.39 10.37 1.62
CA ILE A 311 -23.24 10.70 2.47
C ILE A 311 -22.60 12.01 2.04
N VAL A 312 -22.30 12.86 3.01
CA VAL A 312 -21.39 14.00 2.81
C VAL A 312 -20.06 13.72 3.50
N PHE A 313 -18.98 13.80 2.72
CA PHE A 313 -17.61 13.57 3.14
C PHE A 313 -16.88 14.90 3.29
N ARG A 314 -16.10 15.08 4.36
CA ARG A 314 -15.29 16.30 4.56
C ARG A 314 -13.88 16.04 5.06
N HIS A 315 -12.94 16.83 4.55
CA HIS A 315 -11.56 16.94 5.02
C HIS A 315 -10.67 15.69 4.86
N PHE A 316 -11.10 14.65 4.15
CA PHE A 316 -10.26 13.47 3.91
C PHE A 316 -9.11 13.78 2.94
N ALA A 317 -7.92 13.23 3.19
CA ALA A 317 -6.74 13.46 2.34
C ALA A 317 -6.73 12.65 1.03
N GLY A 318 -7.39 11.49 1.03
CA GLY A 318 -7.44 10.52 -0.06
C GLY A 318 -8.83 10.44 -0.69
N SER A 319 -9.53 9.32 -0.48
CA SER A 319 -10.79 9.00 -1.14
C SER A 319 -11.99 9.17 -0.22
N ALA A 320 -13.10 9.68 -0.76
CA ALA A 320 -14.42 9.52 -0.18
C ALA A 320 -14.85 8.04 -0.27
N VAL A 321 -14.74 7.45 -1.47
CA VAL A 321 -14.99 6.01 -1.67
C VAL A 321 -13.96 5.42 -2.63
N ALA A 322 -13.28 4.37 -2.20
CA ALA A 322 -12.40 3.55 -3.03
C ALA A 322 -12.90 2.10 -3.12
N ALA A 323 -13.32 1.67 -4.32
CA ALA A 323 -13.70 0.30 -4.61
C ALA A 323 -12.57 -0.45 -5.32
N TYR A 324 -11.88 -1.35 -4.62
CA TYR A 324 -10.68 -2.01 -5.13
C TYR A 324 -10.98 -3.23 -6.02
N GLU A 325 -9.92 -3.89 -6.53
CA GLU A 325 -9.97 -4.84 -7.66
C GLU A 325 -10.93 -6.03 -7.47
N THR A 326 -11.23 -6.34 -6.21
CA THR A 326 -12.05 -7.48 -5.80
C THR A 326 -13.49 -7.09 -5.47
N ALA A 327 -13.81 -5.79 -5.51
CA ALA A 327 -15.17 -5.27 -5.40
C ALA A 327 -15.94 -5.45 -6.72
N LYS A 328 -17.21 -5.85 -6.62
CA LYS A 328 -18.10 -6.07 -7.77
C LYS A 328 -19.52 -5.58 -7.49
N ARG A 329 -20.20 -4.98 -8.47
CA ARG A 329 -21.61 -4.55 -8.31
C ARG A 329 -21.79 -3.65 -7.09
N VAL A 330 -21.05 -2.55 -7.09
CA VAL A 330 -21.09 -1.51 -6.06
C VAL A 330 -21.85 -0.31 -6.62
N THR A 331 -22.79 0.25 -5.85
CA THR A 331 -23.40 1.55 -6.15
C THR A 331 -22.97 2.61 -5.14
N VAL A 332 -22.46 3.74 -5.60
CA VAL A 332 -22.24 4.95 -4.80
C VAL A 332 -23.19 6.02 -5.33
N GLU A 333 -24.13 6.49 -4.53
CA GLU A 333 -25.14 7.44 -5.01
C GLU A 333 -25.51 8.57 -4.06
N ASP A 334 -25.83 9.74 -4.63
CA ASP A 334 -26.30 10.91 -3.88
C ASP A 334 -25.31 11.34 -2.78
N CYS A 335 -24.04 11.55 -3.17
CA CYS A 335 -22.97 11.89 -2.22
C CYS A 335 -22.22 13.17 -2.62
N LYS A 336 -21.68 13.87 -1.63
CA LYS A 336 -20.82 15.06 -1.84
C LYS A 336 -19.49 14.90 -1.13
N SER A 337 -18.38 15.24 -1.78
CA SER A 337 -17.05 15.37 -1.15
C SER A 337 -16.65 16.83 -1.10
N LEU A 338 -16.48 17.38 0.10
CA LEU A 338 -16.31 18.81 0.33
C LEU A 338 -15.03 19.12 1.11
N ALA A 339 -14.38 20.24 0.77
CA ALA A 339 -13.19 20.76 1.44
C ALA A 339 -12.12 19.69 1.80
N PRO A 340 -11.55 18.96 0.83
CA PRO A 340 -10.47 18.01 1.09
C PRO A 340 -9.21 18.72 1.64
N VAL A 341 -8.49 18.06 2.56
CA VAL A 341 -7.27 18.60 3.20
C VAL A 341 -6.13 17.61 2.96
N SER A 342 -5.09 18.05 2.24
CA SER A 342 -3.89 17.26 1.91
C SER A 342 -2.87 18.10 1.14
N GLU A 343 -1.67 17.56 0.90
CA GLU A 343 -0.83 18.02 -0.21
C GLU A 343 -1.55 17.84 -1.56
N ILE A 344 -1.19 18.65 -2.55
CA ILE A 344 -1.68 18.52 -3.92
C ILE A 344 -0.69 17.64 -4.71
N GLY A 345 -1.03 16.36 -4.87
CA GLY A 345 -0.15 15.41 -5.53
C GLY A 345 -0.73 14.01 -5.68
N GLY A 346 0.03 13.15 -6.35
CA GLY A 346 -0.35 11.77 -6.63
C GLY A 346 -0.77 10.99 -5.38
N GLN A 347 -1.78 10.12 -5.55
CA GLN A 347 -2.43 9.31 -4.51
C GLN A 347 -3.26 10.07 -3.46
N ARG A 348 -3.31 11.42 -3.50
CA ARG A 348 -4.26 12.22 -2.70
C ARG A 348 -5.48 12.55 -3.53
N ARG A 349 -6.61 12.80 -2.86
CA ARG A 349 -7.86 13.29 -3.47
C ARG A 349 -8.27 12.53 -4.74
N TYR A 350 -8.11 11.20 -4.70
CA TYR A 350 -8.72 10.29 -5.65
C TYR A 350 -10.13 10.02 -5.14
N THR A 351 -11.04 10.98 -5.36
CA THR A 351 -12.23 11.17 -4.53
C THR A 351 -13.20 9.98 -4.61
N PHE A 352 -13.68 9.67 -5.82
CA PHE A 352 -14.48 8.50 -6.12
C PHE A 352 -13.70 7.61 -7.08
N TYR A 353 -13.08 6.58 -6.52
CA TYR A 353 -12.08 5.76 -7.20
C TYR A 353 -12.50 4.30 -7.31
N THR A 354 -12.24 3.69 -8.46
CA THR A 354 -12.47 2.25 -8.65
C THR A 354 -11.34 1.56 -9.41
N THR A 355 -10.92 0.41 -8.91
CA THR A 355 -10.24 -0.65 -9.69
C THR A 355 -11.09 -1.92 -9.78
N GLY A 356 -12.29 -1.91 -9.20
CA GLY A 356 -13.26 -2.99 -9.26
C GLY A 356 -14.01 -3.06 -10.60
N GLN A 357 -15.11 -3.81 -10.60
CA GLN A 357 -15.90 -4.07 -11.80
C GLN A 357 -17.42 -3.98 -11.56
N GLN A 358 -18.19 -3.66 -12.59
CA GLN A 358 -19.63 -3.44 -12.47
C GLN A 358 -19.96 -2.38 -11.42
N THR A 359 -19.15 -1.33 -11.29
CA THR A 359 -19.37 -0.24 -10.33
C THR A 359 -20.18 0.89 -10.95
N LEU A 360 -21.18 1.40 -10.22
CA LEU A 360 -21.99 2.56 -10.57
C LEU A 360 -21.76 3.68 -9.56
N PHE A 361 -21.25 4.81 -10.03
CA PHE A 361 -21.08 6.04 -9.25
C PHE A 361 -22.05 7.07 -9.84
N GLN A 362 -23.05 7.53 -9.09
CA GLN A 362 -24.08 8.38 -9.69
C GLN A 362 -24.57 9.51 -8.79
N ARG A 363 -24.93 10.65 -9.38
CA ARG A 363 -25.40 11.84 -8.65
C ARG A 363 -24.38 12.22 -7.57
N LEU A 364 -23.16 12.48 -8.03
CA LEU A 364 -22.01 12.78 -7.17
C LEU A 364 -21.51 14.19 -7.40
N TYR A 365 -21.14 14.87 -6.32
CA TYR A 365 -20.44 16.14 -6.34
C TYR A 365 -19.09 16.01 -5.64
N ALA A 366 -18.05 16.59 -6.23
CA ALA A 366 -16.74 16.74 -5.61
C ALA A 366 -16.15 18.11 -5.91
N GLU A 367 -15.35 18.65 -5.00
CA GLU A 367 -14.64 19.92 -5.16
C GLU A 367 -13.17 19.80 -4.74
N ASP A 368 -12.31 20.58 -5.42
CA ASP A 368 -10.87 20.69 -5.13
C ASP A 368 -10.15 19.34 -5.07
N GLY A 369 -10.64 18.34 -5.81
CA GLY A 369 -10.04 17.02 -5.89
C GLY A 369 -8.73 17.00 -6.67
N TYR A 370 -8.11 15.83 -6.79
CA TYR A 370 -7.01 15.61 -7.73
C TYR A 370 -7.53 14.85 -8.95
N HIS A 371 -8.03 13.64 -8.74
CA HIS A 371 -8.79 12.87 -9.71
C HIS A 371 -10.15 12.54 -9.09
N ASP A 372 -11.16 13.36 -9.34
CA ASP A 372 -12.46 13.22 -8.64
C ASP A 372 -13.22 11.97 -9.05
N PHE A 373 -13.26 11.68 -10.35
CA PHE A 373 -13.91 10.49 -10.89
C PHE A 373 -12.87 9.67 -11.65
N ALA A 374 -12.36 8.62 -11.00
CA ALA A 374 -11.15 7.95 -11.45
C ALA A 374 -11.31 6.43 -11.54
N VAL A 375 -10.83 5.87 -12.65
CA VAL A 375 -10.72 4.42 -12.86
C VAL A 375 -9.24 4.05 -12.96
N GLY A 376 -8.81 3.12 -12.11
CA GLY A 376 -7.41 2.75 -11.95
C GLY A 376 -6.99 1.48 -12.69
N PHE A 377 -5.87 0.94 -12.24
CA PHE A 377 -5.14 -0.14 -12.87
C PHE A 377 -5.99 -1.38 -13.18
N ARG A 378 -6.12 -1.71 -14.47
CA ARG A 378 -6.78 -2.91 -15.03
C ARG A 378 -8.21 -3.13 -14.56
N ALA A 379 -8.93 -2.05 -14.21
CA ALA A 379 -10.32 -2.15 -13.82
C ALA A 379 -11.15 -2.80 -14.96
N PRO A 380 -11.75 -3.99 -14.75
CA PRO A 380 -12.60 -4.62 -15.74
C PRO A 380 -13.96 -3.95 -15.76
N GLY A 381 -14.46 -3.57 -16.93
CA GLY A 381 -15.80 -3.05 -17.06
C GLY A 381 -16.90 -4.13 -17.12
N PRO A 382 -18.15 -3.71 -17.33
CA PRO A 382 -18.56 -2.31 -17.45
C PRO A 382 -18.45 -1.58 -16.10
N ASN A 383 -18.03 -0.31 -16.10
CA ASN A 383 -18.06 0.60 -14.96
C ASN A 383 -18.69 1.93 -15.43
N ALA A 384 -19.51 2.58 -14.59
CA ALA A 384 -20.23 3.79 -14.98
C ALA A 384 -20.16 4.89 -13.92
N PHE A 385 -19.92 6.12 -14.37
CA PHE A 385 -20.16 7.37 -13.66
C PHE A 385 -21.34 8.07 -14.32
N VAL A 386 -22.42 8.36 -13.60
CA VAL A 386 -23.69 8.88 -14.16
C VAL A 386 -24.16 10.13 -13.42
N GLN A 387 -24.26 11.26 -14.10
CA GLN A 387 -24.63 12.56 -13.52
C GLN A 387 -23.70 12.96 -12.36
N CYS A 388 -22.46 13.31 -12.69
CA CYS A 388 -21.45 13.67 -11.71
C CYS A 388 -20.83 15.03 -12.04
N PHE A 389 -20.55 15.84 -11.01
CA PHE A 389 -19.97 17.18 -11.17
C PHE A 389 -18.70 17.33 -10.31
N SER A 390 -17.62 17.80 -10.93
CA SER A 390 -16.34 18.08 -10.27
C SER A 390 -16.04 19.58 -10.40
N TYR A 391 -15.93 20.26 -9.26
CA TYR A 391 -15.63 21.68 -9.17
C TYR A 391 -14.13 21.92 -8.99
N LEU A 392 -13.50 22.51 -10.01
CA LEU A 392 -12.10 22.96 -10.02
C LEU A 392 -11.07 21.92 -9.48
N PRO A 393 -11.04 20.67 -9.97
CA PRO A 393 -10.02 19.73 -9.54
C PRO A 393 -8.61 20.16 -9.99
N HIS A 394 -7.59 19.62 -9.34
CA HIS A 394 -6.18 19.89 -9.61
C HIS A 394 -5.60 19.04 -10.75
N SER A 395 -6.31 18.00 -11.20
CA SER A 395 -5.94 17.17 -12.35
C SER A 395 -7.19 16.61 -13.05
N PHE A 396 -6.99 15.81 -14.09
CA PHE A 396 -8.08 15.31 -14.94
C PHE A 396 -8.88 14.18 -14.25
N SER A 397 -10.16 14.03 -14.59
CA SER A 397 -10.93 12.81 -14.29
C SER A 397 -10.86 11.84 -15.47
N GLY A 398 -11.04 10.53 -15.25
CA GLY A 398 -10.97 9.54 -16.33
C GLY A 398 -10.28 8.23 -15.91
N ALA A 399 -9.66 7.57 -16.89
CA ALA A 399 -8.80 6.42 -16.60
C ALA A 399 -7.38 6.91 -16.29
N ILE A 400 -6.90 6.63 -15.07
CA ILE A 400 -5.66 7.24 -14.56
C ILE A 400 -4.45 6.31 -14.62
N ASP A 401 -4.63 5.03 -14.91
CA ASP A 401 -3.58 4.00 -14.90
C ASP A 401 -3.85 2.90 -15.96
N SER A 402 -2.91 1.96 -16.14
CA SER A 402 -2.90 1.02 -17.26
C SER A 402 -4.15 0.16 -17.38
N TRP A 403 -4.67 0.22 -18.60
CA TRP A 403 -5.70 -0.57 -19.27
C TRP A 403 -6.93 -0.95 -18.44
N ALA A 404 -7.63 0.05 -17.92
CA ALA A 404 -9.04 -0.10 -17.63
C ALA A 404 -9.84 -0.28 -18.94
N SER A 405 -10.94 -1.05 -18.93
CA SER A 405 -11.75 -1.22 -20.14
C SER A 405 -13.25 -1.14 -19.86
N GLY A 406 -14.01 -0.58 -20.79
CA GLY A 406 -15.46 -0.43 -20.65
C GLY A 406 -15.84 0.51 -19.53
N ILE A 407 -15.40 1.76 -19.62
CA ILE A 407 -15.81 2.85 -18.72
C ILE A 407 -16.87 3.69 -19.43
N LEU A 408 -17.93 4.06 -18.72
CA LEU A 408 -18.90 5.06 -19.15
C LEU A 408 -18.82 6.27 -18.22
N PHE A 409 -18.61 7.44 -18.80
CA PHE A 409 -18.90 8.72 -18.16
C PHE A 409 -20.12 9.31 -18.87
N ASP A 410 -21.24 9.36 -18.17
CA ASP A 410 -22.57 9.70 -18.68
C ASP A 410 -23.11 10.92 -17.93
N ILE A 411 -23.25 12.07 -18.59
CA ILE A 411 -23.63 13.34 -17.95
C ILE A 411 -22.58 13.72 -16.88
N VAL A 412 -21.30 13.74 -17.25
CA VAL A 412 -20.22 14.09 -16.34
C VAL A 412 -19.66 15.45 -16.72
N ASP A 413 -19.64 16.35 -15.76
CA ASP A 413 -19.18 17.73 -15.93
C ASP A 413 -17.93 17.99 -15.07
N ILE A 414 -16.84 18.38 -15.71
CA ILE A 414 -15.57 18.73 -15.06
C ILE A 414 -15.28 20.22 -15.27
N ASP A 415 -15.36 21.00 -14.21
CA ASP A 415 -15.06 22.43 -14.25
C ASP A 415 -13.54 22.68 -14.23
N GLY A 416 -13.01 23.38 -15.23
CA GLY A 416 -11.61 23.83 -15.25
C GLY A 416 -10.53 22.77 -15.57
N GLN A 417 -10.87 21.48 -15.73
CA GLN A 417 -9.92 20.41 -16.05
C GLN A 417 -10.40 19.47 -17.16
N ALA A 418 -9.53 18.53 -17.53
CA ALA A 418 -9.82 17.55 -18.55
C ALA A 418 -10.62 16.32 -18.05
N LEU A 419 -11.35 15.69 -18.96
CA LEU A 419 -11.90 14.35 -18.83
C LEU A 419 -11.23 13.46 -19.89
N SER A 420 -10.45 12.45 -19.48
CA SER A 420 -9.45 11.83 -20.38
C SER A 420 -9.44 10.30 -20.44
N PHE A 421 -9.37 9.81 -21.68
CA PHE A 421 -8.92 8.49 -22.13
C PHE A 421 -7.70 8.67 -23.05
N LYS A 422 -6.49 8.52 -22.49
CA LYS A 422 -5.23 8.84 -23.21
C LYS A 422 -4.09 7.88 -22.91
N ASN A 423 -3.02 7.99 -23.69
CA ASN A 423 -1.72 7.41 -23.35
C ASN A 423 -0.98 8.35 -22.39
N ARG A 424 -0.65 7.86 -21.20
CA ARG A 424 0.12 8.58 -20.18
C ARG A 424 1.62 8.28 -20.21
N TYR A 425 2.09 7.45 -21.15
CA TYR A 425 3.48 7.06 -21.29
C TYR A 425 4.08 6.57 -19.97
N GLN A 426 5.18 7.18 -19.51
CA GLN A 426 5.91 6.82 -18.30
C GLN A 426 5.23 7.24 -16.99
N ASP A 427 4.25 8.15 -17.02
CA ASP A 427 3.59 8.63 -15.80
C ASP A 427 2.95 7.46 -15.03
N ALA A 428 2.78 7.63 -13.71
CA ALA A 428 2.27 6.59 -12.82
C ALA A 428 2.95 5.22 -13.04
N GLN A 429 4.28 5.26 -13.18
CA GLN A 429 5.14 4.09 -13.33
C GLN A 429 4.80 3.28 -14.60
N GLY A 430 4.79 3.94 -15.74
CA GLY A 430 4.51 3.31 -17.03
C GLY A 430 3.03 3.01 -17.24
N ALA A 431 2.15 3.95 -16.90
CA ALA A 431 0.70 3.80 -17.08
C ALA A 431 0.32 3.53 -18.55
N GLY A 432 1.05 4.08 -19.53
CA GLY A 432 0.79 3.82 -20.94
C GLY A 432 -0.65 4.13 -21.35
N TRP A 433 -1.25 3.28 -22.19
CA TRP A 433 -2.67 3.37 -22.54
C TRP A 433 -3.57 3.05 -21.33
N THR A 434 -4.42 4.02 -20.97
CA THR A 434 -5.22 3.96 -19.74
C THR A 434 -6.62 3.37 -19.90
N ALA A 435 -7.25 3.57 -21.05
CA ALA A 435 -8.64 3.16 -21.31
C ALA A 435 -8.82 2.49 -22.67
N ALA A 436 -9.74 1.52 -22.74
CA ALA A 436 -10.15 0.88 -23.98
C ALA A 436 -11.65 0.55 -24.00
N ASN A 437 -12.28 0.69 -25.16
CA ASN A 437 -13.71 0.40 -25.35
C ASN A 437 -14.61 1.18 -24.39
N SER A 438 -14.26 2.44 -24.12
CA SER A 438 -14.90 3.33 -23.17
C SER A 438 -15.65 4.47 -23.87
N VAL A 439 -16.62 5.06 -23.17
CA VAL A 439 -17.57 6.04 -23.72
C VAL A 439 -17.67 7.30 -22.84
N PHE A 440 -17.58 8.47 -23.48
CA PHE A 440 -18.11 9.73 -22.98
C PHE A 440 -19.51 9.96 -23.59
N TRP A 441 -20.51 10.26 -22.78
CA TRP A 441 -21.88 10.51 -23.23
C TRP A 441 -22.45 11.74 -22.53
N GLN A 442 -22.84 12.76 -23.29
CA GLN A 442 -23.41 14.01 -22.75
C GLN A 442 -22.52 14.67 -21.69
N SER A 443 -21.20 14.61 -21.86
CA SER A 443 -20.23 15.10 -20.88
C SER A 443 -19.60 16.43 -21.29
N THR A 444 -19.27 17.25 -20.30
CA THR A 444 -18.64 18.56 -20.47
C THR A 444 -17.32 18.61 -19.70
N ALA A 445 -16.28 19.20 -20.30
CA ALA A 445 -15.03 19.48 -19.59
C ALA A 445 -14.27 20.61 -20.29
N ALA A 446 -13.28 21.21 -19.64
CA ALA A 446 -12.39 22.17 -20.31
C ALA A 446 -11.71 21.53 -21.54
N ARG A 447 -11.37 20.24 -21.43
CA ARG A 447 -10.86 19.40 -22.52
C ARG A 447 -11.34 17.97 -22.37
N ILE A 448 -11.73 17.32 -23.47
CA ILE A 448 -11.98 15.88 -23.51
C ILE A 448 -10.92 15.22 -24.38
N ASP A 449 -10.16 14.30 -23.80
CA ASP A 449 -9.19 13.46 -24.52
C ASP A 449 -9.84 12.10 -24.80
N ASN A 450 -10.17 11.82 -26.06
CA ASN A 450 -10.74 10.55 -26.49
C ASN A 450 -9.85 9.93 -27.57
N TYR A 451 -8.85 9.16 -27.16
CA TYR A 451 -7.92 8.47 -28.07
C TYR A 451 -8.36 7.02 -28.33
N ALA A 452 -8.09 6.51 -29.53
CA ALA A 452 -8.23 5.10 -29.86
C ALA A 452 -6.89 4.38 -29.65
N PRO A 453 -6.69 3.60 -28.56
CA PRO A 453 -5.49 2.79 -28.43
C PRO A 453 -5.48 1.72 -29.53
N PRO A 454 -4.30 1.23 -29.98
CA PRO A 454 -4.27 0.13 -30.93
C PRO A 454 -5.09 -1.06 -30.42
N THR A 455 -5.79 -1.76 -31.31
CA THR A 455 -6.68 -2.90 -31.00
C THR A 455 -8.00 -2.58 -30.26
N ALA A 456 -8.31 -1.33 -29.93
CA ALA A 456 -9.59 -0.96 -29.33
C ALA A 456 -10.08 0.42 -29.81
N MET A 457 -11.31 0.79 -29.45
CA MET A 457 -11.92 2.07 -29.84
C MET A 457 -12.53 2.74 -28.61
N ASN A 458 -12.32 4.04 -28.44
CA ASN A 458 -13.07 4.82 -27.45
C ASN A 458 -14.02 5.78 -28.19
N TRP A 459 -15.16 6.09 -27.58
CA TRP A 459 -16.22 6.88 -28.20
C TRP A 459 -16.62 8.09 -27.36
N ALA A 460 -17.01 9.17 -28.00
CA ALA A 460 -17.58 10.34 -27.36
C ALA A 460 -18.81 10.82 -28.13
N PHE A 461 -19.90 11.08 -27.39
CA PHE A 461 -21.18 11.54 -27.93
C PHE A 461 -21.70 12.75 -27.14
N GLY A 462 -22.18 13.78 -27.83
CA GLY A 462 -22.78 14.94 -27.14
C GLY A 462 -21.78 15.69 -26.25
N ALA A 463 -20.51 15.71 -26.67
CA ALA A 463 -19.40 16.23 -25.87
C ALA A 463 -19.22 17.75 -26.05
N TRP A 464 -19.00 18.47 -24.96
CA TRP A 464 -18.76 19.92 -24.94
C TRP A 464 -17.40 20.23 -24.30
N SER A 465 -16.40 20.58 -25.13
CA SER A 465 -15.03 20.82 -24.67
C SER A 465 -14.10 21.34 -25.77
N GLN A 466 -12.83 21.60 -25.44
CA GLN A 466 -11.74 21.39 -26.41
C GLN A 466 -11.56 19.89 -26.65
N PHE A 467 -11.22 19.48 -27.87
CA PHE A 467 -11.17 18.06 -28.25
C PHE A 467 -9.73 17.61 -28.52
N GLY A 468 -9.34 16.46 -27.98
CA GLY A 468 -8.07 15.79 -28.27
C GLY A 468 -8.26 14.29 -28.51
N GLY A 469 -7.50 13.72 -29.44
CA GLY A 469 -7.51 12.29 -29.72
C GLY A 469 -8.28 11.86 -30.96
N ASP A 470 -8.00 10.62 -31.37
CA ASP A 470 -8.40 9.98 -32.62
C ASP A 470 -9.48 8.90 -32.44
N GLY A 471 -10.13 8.87 -31.27
CA GLY A 471 -11.34 8.07 -31.03
C GLY A 471 -12.54 8.55 -31.85
N TYR A 472 -13.66 7.84 -31.72
CA TYR A 472 -14.89 8.22 -32.42
C TYR A 472 -15.56 9.43 -31.75
N TRP A 473 -16.03 10.38 -32.55
CA TRP A 473 -16.78 11.55 -32.10
C TRP A 473 -18.13 11.64 -32.82
N GLY A 474 -19.21 11.72 -32.06
CA GLY A 474 -20.56 11.95 -32.54
C GLY A 474 -21.20 13.17 -31.87
N ASN A 475 -21.88 14.03 -32.64
CA ASN A 475 -22.67 15.14 -32.10
C ASN A 475 -21.87 16.06 -31.13
N THR A 476 -20.62 16.41 -31.47
CA THR A 476 -19.82 17.36 -30.67
C THR A 476 -20.46 18.74 -30.66
N ASN A 477 -20.33 19.47 -29.54
CA ASN A 477 -20.99 20.76 -29.31
C ASN A 477 -22.50 20.72 -29.57
N SER A 478 -23.13 19.60 -29.23
CA SER A 478 -24.56 19.36 -29.40
C SER A 478 -25.06 18.41 -28.32
N HIS A 479 -26.37 18.22 -28.25
CA HIS A 479 -26.99 17.25 -27.35
C HIS A 479 -27.38 15.98 -28.10
N VAL A 480 -27.22 14.83 -27.45
CA VAL A 480 -27.70 13.54 -27.93
C VAL A 480 -28.92 13.07 -27.15
N LYS A 481 -29.79 12.30 -27.84
CA LYS A 481 -30.90 11.56 -27.23
C LYS A 481 -30.61 10.06 -27.35
N PRO A 482 -30.83 9.25 -26.30
CA PRO A 482 -31.34 9.62 -24.98
C PRO A 482 -30.33 10.42 -24.15
N ARG A 483 -30.80 11.13 -23.13
CA ARG A 483 -29.92 11.96 -22.28
C ARG A 483 -28.90 11.14 -21.49
N SER A 484 -29.29 9.97 -21.00
CA SER A 484 -28.38 9.02 -20.35
C SER A 484 -28.31 7.73 -21.15
N LEU A 485 -27.09 7.32 -21.51
CA LEU A 485 -26.84 6.02 -22.14
C LEU A 485 -27.06 4.88 -21.15
N TYR A 486 -26.59 5.02 -19.90
CA TYR A 486 -26.74 3.99 -18.86
C TYR A 486 -28.20 3.63 -18.63
N TYR A 487 -29.05 4.64 -18.40
CA TYR A 487 -30.47 4.42 -18.11
C TYR A 487 -31.25 3.92 -19.33
N ALA A 488 -30.89 4.34 -20.54
CA ALA A 488 -31.48 3.79 -21.76
C ALA A 488 -31.12 2.31 -21.97
N GLN A 489 -29.86 1.94 -21.72
CA GLN A 489 -29.43 0.54 -21.74
C GLN A 489 -30.14 -0.28 -20.66
N LEU A 490 -30.26 0.27 -19.45
CA LEU A 490 -30.93 -0.40 -18.33
C LEU A 490 -32.42 -0.60 -18.61
N SER A 491 -33.11 0.43 -19.11
CA SER A 491 -34.51 0.35 -19.53
C SER A 491 -34.71 -0.69 -20.63
N ASN A 492 -33.83 -0.73 -21.64
CA ASN A 492 -33.87 -1.76 -22.67
C ASN A 492 -33.71 -3.18 -22.11
N ARG A 493 -32.91 -3.35 -21.05
CA ARG A 493 -32.58 -4.65 -20.46
C ARG A 493 -33.61 -5.15 -19.46
N VAL A 494 -34.09 -4.29 -18.55
CA VAL A 494 -34.97 -4.69 -17.43
C VAL A 494 -36.36 -4.04 -17.46
N GLY A 495 -36.64 -3.21 -18.47
CA GLY A 495 -37.93 -2.55 -18.70
C GLY A 495 -38.02 -1.11 -18.17
N GLU A 496 -38.98 -0.36 -18.70
CA GLU A 496 -39.11 1.10 -18.51
C GLU A 496 -39.31 1.56 -17.05
N LYS A 497 -39.85 0.69 -16.18
CA LYS A 497 -40.06 1.01 -14.75
C LYS A 497 -38.78 1.42 -14.03
N VAL A 498 -37.61 1.03 -14.54
CA VAL A 498 -36.33 1.44 -13.94
C VAL A 498 -36.09 2.95 -14.01
N MET A 499 -36.75 3.65 -14.94
CA MET A 499 -36.64 5.11 -15.08
C MET A 499 -37.20 5.86 -13.86
N GLU A 500 -38.13 5.25 -13.12
CA GLU A 500 -38.64 5.81 -11.85
C GLU A 500 -37.53 5.96 -10.79
N ARG A 501 -36.49 5.12 -10.89
CA ARG A 501 -35.31 5.12 -10.00
C ARG A 501 -34.15 5.94 -10.53
N ALA A 502 -34.26 6.52 -11.73
CA ALA A 502 -33.15 7.20 -12.36
C ALA A 502 -32.77 8.49 -11.64
N HIS A 503 -33.80 9.22 -11.18
CA HIS A 503 -33.69 10.48 -10.44
C HIS A 503 -32.64 11.43 -11.03
N LEU A 504 -32.56 11.51 -12.37
CA LEU A 504 -31.66 12.45 -13.03
C LEU A 504 -32.18 13.88 -12.85
N LEU A 505 -31.31 14.82 -12.45
CA LEU A 505 -31.61 16.26 -12.44
C LEU A 505 -32.23 16.68 -13.77
N PRO A 506 -33.49 17.12 -13.83
CA PRO A 506 -34.15 17.52 -15.08
C PRO A 506 -33.41 18.67 -15.75
N MET A 507 -33.23 18.60 -17.07
CA MET A 507 -32.70 19.71 -17.88
C MET A 507 -33.43 19.76 -19.22
N GLU A 508 -33.76 20.97 -19.65
CA GLU A 508 -34.22 21.26 -21.00
C GLU A 508 -33.05 21.09 -21.97
N THR A 509 -33.16 20.18 -22.93
CA THR A 509 -32.09 19.90 -23.92
C THR A 509 -32.41 20.42 -25.33
N ASP A 510 -33.64 20.89 -25.55
CA ASP A 510 -34.12 21.34 -26.86
C ASP A 510 -34.12 22.87 -26.94
N ALA A 511 -32.93 23.46 -27.14
CA ALA A 511 -32.79 24.90 -27.39
C ALA A 511 -32.82 25.19 -28.90
N THR A 512 -33.69 26.10 -29.34
CA THR A 512 -33.71 26.56 -30.74
C THR A 512 -32.62 27.61 -30.97
N SER A 513 -31.82 27.44 -32.02
CA SER A 513 -30.87 28.46 -32.50
C SER A 513 -31.56 29.60 -33.25
N SER A 514 -32.88 29.54 -33.42
CA SER A 514 -33.69 30.55 -34.08
C SER A 514 -35.04 30.68 -33.36
N PRO A 515 -35.08 31.21 -32.14
CA PRO A 515 -36.32 31.38 -31.40
C PRO A 515 -37.23 32.39 -32.11
N THR A 516 -38.53 32.12 -32.10
CA THR A 516 -39.52 33.17 -32.39
C THR A 516 -39.42 34.28 -31.34
N VAL A 517 -39.94 35.48 -31.64
CA VAL A 517 -39.95 36.60 -30.66
C VAL A 517 -40.61 36.18 -29.34
N GLN A 518 -41.71 35.42 -29.41
CA GLN A 518 -42.41 34.91 -28.24
C GLN A 518 -41.53 33.93 -27.43
N GLN A 519 -40.89 32.96 -28.08
CA GLN A 519 -39.97 32.04 -27.42
C GLN A 519 -38.76 32.77 -26.81
N ALA A 520 -38.24 33.82 -27.47
CA ALA A 520 -37.14 34.61 -26.93
C ALA A 520 -37.55 35.39 -25.67
N ILE A 521 -38.78 35.93 -25.63
CA ILE A 521 -39.34 36.58 -24.43
C ILE A 521 -39.47 35.56 -23.29
N GLU A 522 -40.01 34.37 -23.57
CA GLU A 522 -40.15 33.29 -22.58
C GLU A 522 -38.78 32.84 -22.04
N LEU A 523 -37.79 32.59 -22.92
CA LEU A 523 -36.43 32.25 -22.53
C LEU A 523 -35.74 33.37 -21.71
N THR A 524 -35.99 34.64 -22.06
CA THR A 524 -35.47 35.79 -21.31
C THR A 524 -36.08 35.88 -19.91
N GLN A 525 -37.38 35.58 -19.78
CA GLN A 525 -38.04 35.52 -18.48
C GLN A 525 -37.50 34.36 -17.64
N GLN A 526 -37.34 33.18 -18.25
CA GLN A 526 -36.74 32.00 -17.61
C GLN A 526 -35.31 32.26 -17.13
N ALA A 527 -34.52 33.05 -17.88
CA ALA A 527 -33.15 33.40 -17.52
C ALA A 527 -33.01 34.24 -16.23
N ASN A 528 -34.11 34.78 -15.67
CA ASN A 528 -34.09 35.42 -14.35
C ASN A 528 -34.05 34.41 -13.19
N ALA A 529 -34.36 33.14 -13.45
CA ALA A 529 -34.27 32.07 -12.46
C ALA A 529 -32.91 31.37 -12.56
N ALA A 530 -32.32 31.06 -11.41
CA ALA A 530 -31.14 30.21 -11.36
C ALA A 530 -31.48 28.79 -11.85
N VAL A 531 -30.59 28.20 -12.65
CA VAL A 531 -30.74 26.80 -13.08
C VAL A 531 -30.46 25.87 -11.88
N PRO A 532 -31.30 24.84 -11.66
CA PRO A 532 -31.07 23.86 -10.60
C PRO A 532 -29.66 23.27 -10.64
N GLN A 533 -28.98 23.26 -9.50
CA GLN A 533 -27.62 22.72 -9.39
C GLN A 533 -27.65 21.24 -8.98
N LEU A 534 -26.64 20.47 -9.40
CA LEU A 534 -26.52 19.07 -8.98
C LEU A 534 -26.36 18.94 -7.45
N THR A 535 -25.70 19.90 -6.80
CA THR A 535 -25.56 19.95 -5.34
C THR A 535 -26.92 20.02 -4.64
N GLU A 536 -27.77 20.96 -5.05
CA GLU A 536 -29.14 21.12 -4.54
C GLU A 536 -29.99 19.89 -4.82
N TRP A 537 -29.78 19.27 -5.99
CA TRP A 537 -30.44 18.02 -6.33
C TRP A 537 -30.00 16.90 -5.39
N ILE A 538 -28.71 16.75 -5.07
CA ILE A 538 -28.24 15.75 -4.11
C ILE A 538 -28.81 16.02 -2.71
N ASP A 539 -28.88 17.27 -2.26
CA ASP A 539 -29.43 17.64 -0.93
C ASP A 539 -30.89 17.21 -0.76
N GLN A 540 -31.65 17.17 -1.85
CA GLN A 540 -33.04 16.72 -1.87
C GLN A 540 -33.18 15.19 -1.92
N ALA A 541 -32.10 14.41 -1.98
CA ALA A 541 -32.15 12.95 -2.08
C ALA A 541 -32.88 12.30 -0.90
N THR A 542 -32.70 12.81 0.32
CA THR A 542 -33.40 12.33 1.53
C THR A 542 -34.91 12.54 1.46
N SER A 543 -35.37 13.53 0.69
CA SER A 543 -36.79 13.80 0.45
C SER A 543 -37.36 12.97 -0.71
N ARG A 544 -36.56 12.71 -1.75
CA ARG A 544 -36.95 11.85 -2.88
C ARG A 544 -36.98 10.37 -2.51
N VAL A 545 -35.99 9.92 -1.73
CA VAL A 545 -35.79 8.53 -1.31
C VAL A 545 -35.38 8.53 0.16
N ALA A 546 -36.38 8.58 1.04
CA ALA A 546 -36.15 8.59 2.48
C ALA A 546 -35.63 7.24 2.99
N ILE A 547 -34.55 7.25 3.79
CA ILE A 547 -34.00 6.05 4.42
C ILE A 547 -34.62 5.87 5.83
N PRO A 548 -35.25 4.73 6.15
CA PRO A 548 -35.94 4.54 7.44
C PRO A 548 -34.99 4.57 8.65
N VAL A 549 -35.28 5.43 9.63
CA VAL A 549 -34.51 5.59 10.88
C VAL A 549 -35.31 5.25 12.15
N GLN A 550 -36.53 4.73 12.01
CA GLN A 550 -37.41 4.46 13.16
C GLN A 550 -36.87 3.29 14.00
N ALA A 551 -36.66 3.53 15.30
CA ALA A 551 -36.03 2.56 16.20
C ALA A 551 -36.70 2.44 17.59
N ALA A 552 -37.96 2.88 17.76
CA ALA A 552 -38.65 3.00 19.06
C ALA A 552 -38.80 1.69 19.89
N LYS A 553 -38.40 0.53 19.36
CA LYS A 553 -38.40 -0.77 20.05
C LYS A 553 -37.10 -1.55 19.89
N VAL A 554 -36.06 -0.91 19.35
CA VAL A 554 -34.75 -1.55 19.13
C VAL A 554 -33.87 -1.29 20.35
N LYS A 555 -33.13 -2.31 20.78
CA LYS A 555 -32.21 -2.18 21.91
C LYS A 555 -31.02 -1.29 21.55
N THR A 556 -30.51 -0.55 22.53
CA THR A 556 -29.22 0.13 22.40
C THR A 556 -28.07 -0.87 22.60
N ILE A 557 -26.88 -0.53 22.11
CA ILE A 557 -25.68 -1.36 22.33
C ILE A 557 -25.37 -1.58 23.83
N ASP A 558 -25.69 -0.59 24.68
CA ASP A 558 -25.54 -0.71 26.15
C ASP A 558 -26.43 -1.79 26.76
N GLN A 559 -27.64 -1.97 26.20
CA GLN A 559 -28.60 -2.97 26.65
C GLN A 559 -28.26 -4.38 26.16
N ILE A 560 -27.37 -4.52 25.17
CA ILE A 560 -26.93 -5.80 24.61
C ILE A 560 -25.71 -6.35 25.36
N SER A 561 -24.95 -5.48 26.06
CA SER A 561 -23.69 -5.75 26.78
C SER A 561 -22.56 -6.30 25.88
N PHE A 562 -21.40 -5.65 25.87
CA PHE A 562 -20.23 -6.05 25.08
C PHE A 562 -18.98 -6.16 25.96
N LYS A 563 -18.07 -7.07 25.60
CA LYS A 563 -16.82 -7.29 26.35
C LYS A 563 -15.74 -6.36 25.81
N ASN A 564 -15.08 -5.63 26.70
CA ASN A 564 -13.85 -4.92 26.37
C ASN A 564 -12.72 -5.93 26.10
N THR A 565 -11.85 -5.62 25.15
CA THR A 565 -10.63 -6.40 24.91
C THR A 565 -9.69 -6.24 26.11
N PRO A 566 -9.22 -7.34 26.73
CA PRO A 566 -8.25 -7.23 27.82
C PRO A 566 -6.93 -6.65 27.30
N PRO A 567 -6.18 -5.92 28.14
CA PRO A 567 -4.87 -5.41 27.75
C PRO A 567 -3.94 -6.55 27.34
N ALA A 568 -3.12 -6.31 26.32
CA ALA A 568 -2.16 -7.30 25.84
C ALA A 568 -1.13 -7.63 26.92
N LYS A 569 -0.75 -8.90 27.00
CA LYS A 569 0.27 -9.37 27.95
C LYS A 569 1.66 -9.05 27.39
N LEU A 570 2.49 -8.37 28.18
CA LEU A 570 3.89 -8.10 27.85
C LEU A 570 4.78 -9.32 28.16
N ALA A 571 5.82 -9.52 27.35
CA ALA A 571 6.94 -10.37 27.68
C ALA A 571 7.79 -9.74 28.80
N ALA A 572 8.69 -10.52 29.38
CA ALA A 572 9.64 -9.96 30.36
C ALA A 572 10.48 -8.85 29.69
N PRO A 573 10.79 -7.76 30.41
CA PRO A 573 11.65 -6.69 29.90
C PRO A 573 12.97 -7.23 29.36
N MET A 574 13.44 -6.64 28.26
CA MET A 574 14.77 -6.93 27.75
C MET A 574 15.81 -6.17 28.59
N GLN A 575 16.89 -6.84 28.95
CA GLN A 575 17.96 -6.27 29.74
C GLN A 575 19.29 -6.96 29.43
N VAL A 576 20.39 -6.31 29.81
CA VAL A 576 21.70 -6.95 29.83
C VAL A 576 21.91 -7.60 31.19
N GLN A 577 22.14 -8.91 31.21
CA GLN A 577 22.38 -9.68 32.43
C GLN A 577 23.56 -10.61 32.21
N ASN A 578 24.57 -10.51 33.09
CA ASN A 578 25.85 -11.20 32.91
C ASN A 578 26.39 -10.97 31.48
N GLY A 579 26.31 -9.74 30.97
CA GLY A 579 26.61 -9.32 29.61
C GLY A 579 26.06 -10.20 28.48
N TRP A 580 24.84 -10.71 28.70
CA TRP A 580 23.97 -11.28 27.70
C TRP A 580 22.71 -10.44 27.56
N LEU A 581 22.15 -10.35 26.36
CA LEU A 581 20.82 -9.81 26.16
C LEU A 581 19.77 -10.89 26.47
N VAL A 582 18.95 -10.64 27.48
CA VAL A 582 17.92 -11.58 27.99
C VAL A 582 16.55 -10.93 28.04
N ARG A 583 15.50 -11.75 28.00
CA ARG A 583 14.17 -11.40 28.53
C ARG A 583 13.86 -12.31 29.71
N GLY A 584 13.73 -11.72 30.89
CA GLY A 584 13.71 -12.48 32.13
C GLY A 584 15.05 -13.19 32.35
N ASN A 585 15.04 -14.52 32.44
CA ASN A 585 16.27 -15.31 32.62
C ASN A 585 16.71 -16.06 31.36
N SER A 586 16.08 -15.82 30.21
CA SER A 586 16.35 -16.55 28.97
C SER A 586 17.02 -15.66 27.93
N LEU A 587 18.07 -16.17 27.28
CA LEU A 587 18.73 -15.50 26.17
C LEU A 587 17.77 -15.22 25.02
N ILE A 588 18.01 -14.10 24.35
CA ILE A 588 17.34 -13.75 23.10
C ILE A 588 18.19 -14.26 21.94
N THR A 589 17.65 -15.18 21.14
CA THR A 589 18.30 -15.78 19.97
C THR A 589 17.34 -15.84 18.79
N GLY A 590 17.88 -15.83 17.58
CA GLY A 590 17.12 -15.94 16.34
C GLY A 590 17.75 -15.12 15.21
N LYS A 591 17.19 -15.25 14.02
CA LYS A 591 17.60 -14.45 12.85
C LYS A 591 17.18 -13.00 13.01
N ARG A 592 17.77 -12.16 12.18
CA ARG A 592 17.46 -10.74 12.05
C ARG A 592 17.13 -10.42 10.61
N GLN A 593 16.29 -9.42 10.40
CA GLN A 593 15.87 -8.97 9.08
C GLN A 593 15.95 -7.45 8.96
N ASP A 594 16.40 -6.98 7.80
CA ASP A 594 16.44 -5.56 7.47
C ASP A 594 15.18 -5.11 6.70
N VAL A 595 14.93 -3.81 6.73
CA VAL A 595 13.91 -3.16 5.89
C VAL A 595 14.48 -2.73 4.52
N PRO A 596 13.65 -2.69 3.46
CA PRO A 596 14.07 -2.14 2.17
C PRO A 596 14.34 -0.64 2.25
N TRP A 597 15.39 -0.19 1.56
CA TRP A 597 15.79 1.23 1.56
C TRP A 597 14.92 2.14 0.68
N TRP A 598 14.31 1.58 -0.37
CA TRP A 598 13.49 2.28 -1.38
C TRP A 598 12.75 1.30 -2.32
N ARG A 599 13.20 0.04 -2.39
CA ARG A 599 12.63 -0.97 -3.29
C ARG A 599 11.30 -1.52 -2.80
N GLY A 600 10.26 -1.31 -3.59
CA GLY A 600 8.92 -1.88 -3.39
C GLY A 600 7.99 -1.41 -4.48
N ASP A 601 6.86 -2.08 -4.66
CA ASP A 601 5.93 -1.79 -5.75
C ASP A 601 4.51 -2.23 -5.36
N VAL A 602 3.50 -1.40 -5.64
CA VAL A 602 2.08 -1.69 -5.34
C VAL A 602 1.43 -2.64 -6.36
N ARG A 603 2.12 -2.94 -7.46
CA ARG A 603 1.62 -3.83 -8.51
C ARG A 603 1.54 -5.27 -7.98
N TYR A 604 0.42 -5.93 -8.25
CA TYR A 604 0.11 -7.26 -7.69
C TYR A 604 1.19 -8.34 -7.96
N TYR A 605 1.92 -8.24 -9.07
CA TYR A 605 2.98 -9.19 -9.47
C TYR A 605 4.31 -8.97 -8.73
N GLU A 606 4.47 -7.86 -8.00
CA GLU A 606 5.65 -7.59 -7.17
C GLU A 606 5.38 -7.85 -5.68
N LEU A 607 4.12 -7.84 -5.23
CA LEU A 607 3.75 -7.98 -3.81
C LEU A 607 4.29 -9.27 -3.18
N SER A 608 4.32 -10.39 -3.90
CA SER A 608 4.84 -11.67 -3.38
C SER A 608 6.36 -11.67 -3.14
N LYS A 609 7.09 -10.70 -3.69
CA LYS A 609 8.55 -10.53 -3.53
C LYS A 609 8.88 -9.50 -2.44
N ALA A 610 7.87 -8.79 -1.92
CA ALA A 610 8.08 -7.71 -1.00
C ALA A 610 8.62 -8.20 0.35
N LYS A 611 9.53 -7.41 0.93
CA LYS A 611 9.97 -7.56 2.32
C LYS A 611 9.14 -6.67 3.23
N PRO A 612 8.97 -7.02 4.52
CA PRO A 612 8.38 -6.11 5.51
C PRO A 612 9.12 -4.77 5.57
N ALA A 613 8.38 -3.69 5.71
CA ALA A 613 8.87 -2.32 5.82
C ALA A 613 7.95 -1.53 6.75
N VAL A 614 8.30 -1.43 8.03
CA VAL A 614 7.43 -0.87 9.08
C VAL A 614 6.86 0.50 8.71
N THR A 615 7.68 1.38 8.12
CA THR A 615 7.32 2.77 7.78
C THR A 615 7.00 2.97 6.30
N ARG A 616 6.66 1.91 5.56
CA ARG A 616 6.13 2.00 4.19
C ARG A 616 4.62 2.26 4.25
N TYR A 617 4.17 3.27 3.51
CA TYR A 617 2.76 3.65 3.43
C TYR A 617 2.22 3.49 2.01
N VAL A 618 1.12 2.77 1.87
CA VAL A 618 0.29 2.72 0.67
C VAL A 618 -1.12 3.19 1.05
N PRO A 619 -1.56 4.34 0.50
CA PRO A 619 -2.85 4.93 0.84
C PRO A 619 -4.03 3.95 0.71
N GLY A 620 -4.80 3.80 1.78
CA GLY A 620 -6.02 2.97 1.81
C GLY A 620 -5.80 1.46 1.71
N ARG A 621 -4.56 0.97 1.66
CA ARG A 621 -4.26 -0.46 1.45
C ARG A 621 -3.33 -1.02 2.53
N THR A 622 -3.71 -2.18 3.08
CA THR A 622 -2.98 -2.88 4.13
C THR A 622 -2.72 -4.34 3.74
N GLY A 623 -1.50 -4.82 4.00
CA GLY A 623 -1.06 -6.19 3.74
C GLY A 623 0.41 -6.24 3.32
N ALA A 624 0.93 -7.45 3.14
CA ALA A 624 2.32 -7.67 2.74
C ALA A 624 2.70 -6.90 1.45
N GLY A 625 3.75 -6.09 1.53
CA GLY A 625 4.22 -5.28 0.41
C GLY A 625 3.47 -3.98 0.16
N LEU A 626 2.37 -3.75 0.88
CA LEU A 626 1.58 -2.52 0.89
C LEU A 626 1.94 -1.72 2.16
N THR A 627 0.96 -1.13 2.85
CA THR A 627 1.14 -0.79 4.26
C THR A 627 1.11 -2.10 5.05
N ASP A 628 2.25 -2.61 5.51
CA ASP A 628 2.29 -3.93 6.16
C ASP A 628 1.41 -3.97 7.40
N ASP A 629 0.69 -5.07 7.64
CA ASP A 629 0.03 -5.31 8.93
C ASP A 629 1.07 -5.75 9.96
N LEU A 630 1.30 -4.97 11.03
CA LEU A 630 2.38 -5.26 11.98
C LEU A 630 2.10 -6.50 12.83
N GLU A 631 0.83 -6.86 13.03
CA GLU A 631 0.46 -8.10 13.73
C GLU A 631 0.86 -9.30 12.87
N GLU A 632 0.58 -9.26 11.56
CA GLU A 632 1.01 -10.28 10.60
C GLU A 632 2.54 -10.34 10.48
N VAL A 633 3.22 -9.20 10.37
CA VAL A 633 4.70 -9.13 10.30
C VAL A 633 5.33 -9.77 11.53
N THR A 634 4.88 -9.42 12.73
CA THR A 634 5.46 -9.97 13.96
C THR A 634 5.12 -11.45 14.16
N ASN A 635 3.97 -11.91 13.65
CA ASN A 635 3.63 -13.33 13.63
C ASN A 635 4.52 -14.12 12.65
N ASP A 636 4.78 -13.60 11.44
CA ASP A 636 5.72 -14.20 10.47
C ASP A 636 7.13 -14.27 11.04
N MET A 637 7.58 -13.21 11.72
CA MET A 637 8.86 -13.19 12.41
C MET A 637 9.00 -14.36 13.41
N LYS A 638 7.99 -14.57 14.27
CA LYS A 638 7.98 -15.70 15.21
C LYS A 638 7.97 -17.05 14.49
N GLN A 639 7.21 -17.18 13.42
CA GLN A 639 7.11 -18.42 12.65
C GLN A 639 8.44 -18.78 11.95
N ARG A 640 9.19 -17.77 11.51
CA ARG A 640 10.44 -17.94 10.74
C ARG A 640 11.71 -17.85 11.58
N ASP A 641 11.56 -17.85 12.90
CA ASP A 641 12.65 -17.71 13.87
C ASP A 641 13.47 -16.43 13.63
N VAL A 642 12.78 -15.33 13.33
CA VAL A 642 13.35 -13.98 13.26
C VAL A 642 13.00 -13.26 14.55
N VAL A 643 14.02 -12.86 15.30
CA VAL A 643 13.88 -12.23 16.62
C VAL A 643 14.02 -10.72 16.57
N ALA A 644 14.77 -10.17 15.61
CA ALA A 644 14.96 -8.73 15.48
C ALA A 644 14.66 -8.20 14.08
N LEU A 645 14.10 -6.99 14.02
CA LEU A 645 13.98 -6.19 12.81
C LEU A 645 14.90 -4.97 12.92
N GLU A 646 15.80 -4.81 11.96
CA GLU A 646 16.65 -3.63 11.84
C GLU A 646 15.95 -2.57 10.97
N HIS A 647 15.77 -1.38 11.53
CA HIS A 647 15.04 -0.29 10.88
C HIS A 647 15.91 0.95 10.72
N ASN A 648 15.85 1.55 9.53
CA ASN A 648 16.30 2.90 9.20
C ASN A 648 15.25 3.57 8.29
N TYR A 649 15.24 4.90 8.20
CA TYR A 649 14.38 5.61 7.23
C TYR A 649 14.86 5.41 5.78
N GLY A 650 13.94 5.49 4.82
CA GLY A 650 14.23 5.23 3.40
C GLY A 650 15.07 6.32 2.72
N LEU A 651 15.72 6.01 1.59
CA LEU A 651 16.58 6.96 0.87
C LEU A 651 15.83 8.19 0.35
N TRP A 652 14.59 8.00 -0.07
CA TRP A 652 13.70 9.05 -0.57
C TRP A 652 12.26 8.67 -0.32
N TYR A 653 11.37 9.66 -0.39
CA TYR A 653 9.95 9.52 -0.08
C TYR A 653 9.19 8.65 -1.09
N GLU A 654 9.47 8.78 -2.39
CA GLU A 654 8.61 8.29 -3.47
C GLU A 654 9.38 7.75 -4.68
N ARG A 655 8.72 6.92 -5.50
CA ARG A 655 9.40 6.04 -6.44
C ARG A 655 9.88 6.65 -7.76
N ARG A 656 9.54 7.88 -8.13
CA ARG A 656 10.14 8.50 -9.33
C ARG A 656 11.66 8.58 -9.19
N ARG A 657 12.20 8.70 -7.96
CA ARG A 657 13.63 8.71 -7.67
C ARG A 657 14.32 7.34 -7.77
N ASP A 658 13.58 6.27 -8.08
CA ASP A 658 14.16 4.98 -8.44
C ASP A 658 15.07 5.06 -9.69
N ASP A 659 14.90 6.10 -10.52
CA ASP A 659 15.79 6.45 -11.63
C ASP A 659 17.21 6.89 -11.18
N HIS A 660 17.42 7.14 -9.88
CA HIS A 660 18.66 7.66 -9.30
C HIS A 660 19.14 8.98 -9.92
N GLU A 661 18.20 9.81 -10.37
CA GLU A 661 18.51 11.14 -10.88
C GLU A 661 18.64 12.19 -9.77
N ARG A 662 19.26 13.33 -10.11
CA ARG A 662 19.45 14.47 -9.19
C ARG A 662 18.52 15.64 -9.47
N VAL A 663 17.70 15.53 -10.52
CA VAL A 663 16.88 16.63 -11.05
C VAL A 663 15.62 16.86 -10.21
N ARG A 664 15.14 18.10 -10.23
CA ARG A 664 13.88 18.50 -9.59
C ARG A 664 12.72 17.88 -10.35
N ARG A 665 11.71 17.38 -9.63
CA ARG A 665 10.45 16.92 -10.24
C ARG A 665 9.57 18.12 -10.59
N MET A 666 8.85 18.01 -11.71
CA MET A 666 8.04 19.11 -12.24
C MET A 666 6.83 19.44 -11.35
N ASP A 667 6.32 18.44 -10.64
CA ASP A 667 5.11 18.50 -9.84
C ASP A 667 5.10 17.43 -8.74
N GLY A 668 4.06 17.45 -7.92
CA GLY A 668 3.79 16.47 -6.86
C GLY A 668 3.17 15.14 -7.33
N GLU A 669 3.28 14.73 -8.61
CA GLU A 669 2.79 13.42 -9.10
C GLU A 669 3.66 12.24 -8.61
N VAL A 670 3.71 12.07 -7.29
CA VAL A 670 4.50 11.07 -6.57
C VAL A 670 3.95 9.65 -6.75
N TRP A 671 4.83 8.65 -6.71
CA TRP A 671 4.47 7.24 -6.91
C TRP A 671 4.57 6.43 -5.61
N ALA A 672 3.50 5.73 -5.26
CA ALA A 672 3.46 4.80 -4.13
C ALA A 672 4.19 3.47 -4.45
N PRO A 673 4.66 2.71 -3.43
CA PRO A 673 4.61 3.01 -2.00
C PRO A 673 5.44 4.23 -1.58
N PHE A 674 5.01 4.90 -0.50
CA PHE A 674 5.76 5.98 0.12
C PHE A 674 6.63 5.45 1.25
N TYR A 675 7.92 5.80 1.23
CA TYR A 675 8.86 5.54 2.32
C TYR A 675 8.91 6.77 3.22
N GLU A 676 7.99 6.80 4.17
CA GLU A 676 7.77 7.95 5.04
C GLU A 676 9.05 8.35 5.77
N GLN A 677 9.28 9.65 5.80
CA GLN A 677 10.44 10.26 6.45
C GLN A 677 10.08 10.63 7.90
N PRO A 678 11.06 10.70 8.82
CA PRO A 678 10.79 10.99 10.23
C PRO A 678 10.30 12.42 10.51
N PHE A 679 10.41 13.33 9.54
CA PHE A 679 10.01 14.74 9.64
C PHE A 679 8.70 14.99 8.93
N ALA A 680 7.88 15.88 9.49
CA ALA A 680 6.61 16.28 8.90
C ALA A 680 6.83 17.26 7.74
N ARG A 681 5.93 17.21 6.76
CA ARG A 681 5.77 18.25 5.75
C ARG A 681 5.17 19.50 6.43
N SER A 682 5.71 20.66 6.10
CA SER A 682 5.34 21.95 6.70
C SER A 682 4.07 22.56 6.09
N GLY A 683 3.70 22.15 4.88
CA GLY A 683 2.71 22.85 4.06
C GLY A 683 3.28 24.07 3.32
N GLU A 684 4.51 24.49 3.63
CA GLU A 684 5.15 25.69 3.11
C GLU A 684 6.15 25.39 1.97
N GLY A 685 6.18 26.28 0.99
CA GLY A 685 7.08 26.18 -0.16
C GLY A 685 6.91 24.90 -0.98
N THR A 686 7.92 24.59 -1.79
CA THR A 686 7.97 23.39 -2.62
C THR A 686 9.35 22.75 -2.52
N ALA A 687 9.39 21.47 -2.18
CA ALA A 687 10.57 20.63 -2.11
C ALA A 687 10.95 20.09 -3.50
N TRP A 688 12.07 19.38 -3.57
CA TRP A 688 12.63 18.88 -4.83
C TRP A 688 11.77 17.84 -5.55
N ASP A 689 10.86 17.21 -4.82
CA ASP A 689 9.87 16.23 -5.30
C ASP A 689 8.51 16.85 -5.69
N GLY A 690 8.34 18.16 -5.54
CA GLY A 690 7.12 18.88 -5.91
C GLY A 690 6.05 18.97 -4.81
N LEU A 691 6.25 18.34 -3.65
CA LEU A 691 5.40 18.51 -2.47
C LEU A 691 5.91 19.65 -1.57
N SER A 692 5.24 19.99 -0.46
CA SER A 692 5.76 21.02 0.45
C SER A 692 7.10 20.66 1.12
N LYS A 693 7.83 21.65 1.63
CA LYS A 693 9.09 21.41 2.35
C LYS A 693 8.85 20.73 3.70
N TYR A 694 9.84 20.01 4.21
CA TYR A 694 9.85 19.49 5.57
C TYR A 694 10.10 20.59 6.61
N ASP A 695 9.60 20.37 7.82
CA ASP A 695 10.07 21.06 9.02
C ASP A 695 10.80 20.04 9.90
N LEU A 696 12.11 20.17 10.01
CA LEU A 696 12.97 19.26 10.78
C LEU A 696 12.78 19.37 12.30
N MET A 697 12.05 20.38 12.77
CA MET A 697 11.63 20.53 14.17
C MET A 697 10.23 19.93 14.42
N GLN A 698 9.51 19.52 13.37
CA GLN A 698 8.22 18.84 13.48
C GLN A 698 8.33 17.40 12.97
N PHE A 699 7.86 16.46 13.77
CA PHE A 699 8.02 15.04 13.49
C PHE A 699 6.78 14.45 12.83
N ASN A 700 7.00 13.53 11.87
CA ASN A 700 5.93 12.81 11.20
C ASN A 700 5.24 11.85 12.18
N HIS A 701 4.06 12.23 12.69
CA HIS A 701 3.32 11.43 13.67
C HIS A 701 3.12 9.98 13.20
N TRP A 702 2.75 9.78 11.93
CA TRP A 702 2.48 8.44 11.40
C TRP A 702 3.74 7.56 11.42
N TYR A 703 4.89 8.07 10.97
CA TYR A 703 6.17 7.35 10.99
C TYR A 703 6.53 6.86 12.40
N TRP A 704 6.47 7.76 13.38
CA TRP A 704 6.87 7.50 14.75
C TRP A 704 5.88 6.61 15.49
N ASN A 705 4.57 6.84 15.29
CA ASN A 705 3.51 5.97 15.82
C ASN A 705 3.65 4.56 15.25
N ARG A 706 3.99 4.41 13.97
CA ARG A 706 4.14 3.10 13.33
C ARG A 706 5.30 2.29 13.90
N LEU A 707 6.44 2.94 14.13
CA LEU A 707 7.56 2.31 14.83
C LEU A 707 7.21 1.96 16.28
N LYS A 708 6.50 2.84 16.97
CA LYS A 708 6.04 2.58 18.34
C LYS A 708 5.11 1.37 18.41
N GLN A 709 4.14 1.26 17.50
CA GLN A 709 3.26 0.08 17.40
C GLN A 709 4.06 -1.21 17.18
N PHE A 710 5.10 -1.18 16.33
CA PHE A 710 5.97 -2.33 16.16
C PHE A 710 6.73 -2.67 17.47
N ALA A 711 7.28 -1.67 18.16
CA ALA A 711 7.98 -1.86 19.43
C ALA A 711 7.05 -2.42 20.53
N ASP A 712 5.80 -1.95 20.59
CA ASP A 712 4.77 -2.44 21.51
C ASP A 712 4.45 -3.92 21.24
N LEU A 713 4.31 -4.31 19.97
CA LEU A 713 4.14 -5.71 19.57
C LEU A 713 5.40 -6.55 19.84
N ALA A 714 6.58 -5.97 19.67
CA ALA A 714 7.83 -6.64 19.98
C ALA A 714 7.93 -6.94 21.49
N ASP A 715 7.52 -6.02 22.35
CA ASP A 715 7.43 -6.23 23.79
C ASP A 715 6.39 -7.27 24.19
N GLN A 716 5.29 -7.41 23.44
CA GLN A 716 4.32 -8.48 23.67
C GLN A 716 4.85 -9.87 23.27
N LYS A 717 5.59 -9.95 22.16
CA LYS A 717 5.97 -11.23 21.51
C LYS A 717 7.40 -11.66 21.79
N GLY A 718 8.14 -10.87 22.56
CA GLY A 718 9.55 -11.12 22.87
C GLY A 718 10.46 -10.92 21.66
N LEU A 719 10.15 -9.96 20.80
CA LEU A 719 10.96 -9.55 19.66
C LEU A 719 11.77 -8.29 20.01
N VAL A 720 12.62 -7.87 19.08
CA VAL A 720 13.51 -6.71 19.19
C VAL A 720 13.38 -5.79 17.98
N LEU A 721 13.30 -4.48 18.23
CA LEU A 721 13.53 -3.44 17.23
C LEU A 721 14.98 -2.93 17.38
N VAL A 722 15.79 -3.08 16.34
CA VAL A 722 17.09 -2.41 16.25
C VAL A 722 16.87 -1.12 15.47
N HIS A 723 16.81 0.01 16.18
CA HIS A 723 16.49 1.31 15.62
C HIS A 723 17.78 2.05 15.27
N GLN A 724 18.03 2.22 13.98
CA GLN A 724 19.13 3.01 13.45
C GLN A 724 18.69 4.47 13.38
N ASN A 725 19.23 5.33 14.24
CA ASN A 725 18.79 6.72 14.34
C ASN A 725 19.01 7.47 13.02
N TYR A 726 20.16 7.26 12.40
CA TYR A 726 20.50 7.85 11.11
C TYR A 726 20.68 6.79 10.00
N PHE A 727 20.81 7.27 8.77
CA PHE A 727 21.20 6.43 7.64
C PHE A 727 22.29 7.13 6.82
N GLN A 728 23.56 6.79 7.10
CA GLN A 728 24.72 7.47 6.52
C GLN A 728 24.80 7.35 4.99
N HIS A 729 24.19 6.31 4.43
CA HIS A 729 24.12 6.12 2.97
C HIS A 729 23.52 7.32 2.22
N ASN A 730 22.72 8.17 2.91
CA ASN A 730 22.14 9.37 2.32
C ASN A 730 23.13 10.52 2.08
N ILE A 731 24.25 10.53 2.80
CA ILE A 731 25.22 11.65 2.78
C ILE A 731 26.54 11.28 2.11
N LEU A 732 26.68 10.02 1.68
CA LEU A 732 27.83 9.49 0.96
C LEU A 732 27.37 8.67 -0.27
N GLU A 733 28.28 8.41 -1.20
CA GLU A 733 28.09 7.52 -2.36
C GLU A 733 27.28 8.05 -3.56
N ALA A 734 26.05 8.55 -3.46
CA ALA A 734 25.32 8.99 -4.67
C ALA A 734 24.45 10.24 -4.46
N GLY A 735 24.51 11.17 -5.41
CA GLY A 735 23.81 12.45 -5.34
C GLY A 735 22.29 12.32 -5.26
N ALA A 736 21.71 11.27 -5.85
CA ALA A 736 20.28 11.00 -5.78
C ALA A 736 19.78 10.80 -4.34
N HIS A 737 20.61 10.23 -3.46
CA HIS A 737 20.23 9.99 -2.06
C HIS A 737 20.11 11.31 -1.28
N TRP A 738 20.87 12.32 -1.69
CA TRP A 738 20.82 13.66 -1.09
C TRP A 738 19.78 14.57 -1.76
N ALA A 739 19.44 14.32 -3.03
CA ALA A 739 18.57 15.20 -3.83
C ALA A 739 17.22 15.49 -3.14
N ASP A 740 16.59 14.45 -2.58
CA ASP A 740 15.30 14.52 -1.89
C ASP A 740 15.44 14.41 -0.36
N SER A 741 16.66 14.45 0.18
CA SER A 741 16.91 14.35 1.62
C SER A 741 16.20 15.48 2.37
N PRO A 742 15.47 15.20 3.48
CA PRO A 742 14.87 16.25 4.31
C PRO A 742 15.90 17.26 4.84
N TRP A 743 17.15 16.83 5.06
CA TRP A 743 18.22 17.68 5.60
C TRP A 743 18.77 18.71 4.60
N ARG A 744 18.48 18.54 3.31
CA ARG A 744 18.91 19.45 2.25
C ARG A 744 18.13 20.78 2.33
N PRO A 745 18.79 21.96 2.27
CA PRO A 745 18.10 23.27 2.37
C PRO A 745 16.98 23.50 1.34
N ALA A 746 17.10 22.92 0.14
CA ALA A 746 16.01 22.96 -0.84
C ALA A 746 14.71 22.27 -0.37
N ASN A 747 14.81 21.33 0.58
CA ASN A 747 13.72 20.46 1.01
C ASN A 747 13.19 20.78 2.42
N ASN A 748 13.78 21.73 3.15
CA ASN A 748 13.29 22.11 4.48
C ASN A 748 13.26 23.63 4.71
N ILE A 749 12.61 24.04 5.82
CA ILE A 749 12.47 25.44 6.24
C ILE A 749 13.45 25.84 7.38
N ASN A 750 14.34 24.95 7.79
CA ASN A 750 15.12 25.07 9.04
C ASN A 750 16.53 25.65 8.86
N ASN A 751 16.88 26.12 7.66
CA ASN A 751 18.18 26.73 7.34
C ASN A 751 19.38 25.87 7.79
N THR A 752 19.47 24.63 7.29
CA THR A 752 20.50 23.65 7.71
C THR A 752 21.94 24.05 7.34
N GLY A 753 22.13 25.08 6.52
CA GLY A 753 23.45 25.64 6.18
C GLY A 753 24.31 24.77 5.25
N PHE A 754 23.75 23.70 4.67
CA PHE A 754 24.46 22.92 3.64
C PHE A 754 24.57 23.72 2.33
N PRO A 755 25.62 23.47 1.52
CA PRO A 755 25.79 24.16 0.23
C PRO A 755 24.65 23.88 -0.76
N GLU A 756 24.21 24.93 -1.45
CA GLU A 756 23.26 24.88 -2.57
C GLU A 756 23.81 25.68 -3.78
N PRO A 757 23.70 25.17 -5.03
CA PRO A 757 23.27 23.80 -5.37
C PRO A 757 24.21 22.75 -4.74
N PRO A 758 23.75 21.49 -4.54
CA PRO A 758 24.57 20.51 -3.84
C PRO A 758 25.88 20.25 -4.60
N PRO A 759 27.02 20.14 -3.89
CA PRO A 759 28.34 19.99 -4.50
C PRO A 759 28.55 18.55 -4.98
N TYR A 760 27.84 18.14 -6.04
CA TYR A 760 27.96 16.80 -6.58
C TYR A 760 29.35 16.59 -7.21
N ALA A 761 30.14 15.69 -6.62
CA ALA A 761 31.45 15.32 -7.14
C ALA A 761 31.28 14.59 -8.49
N GLY A 762 31.88 15.17 -9.54
CA GLY A 762 31.73 14.70 -10.91
C GLY A 762 30.29 14.70 -11.40
N ASP A 763 29.45 15.60 -10.87
CA ASP A 763 28.00 15.68 -11.10
C ASP A 763 27.29 14.32 -10.93
N LYS A 764 27.71 13.50 -9.95
CA LYS A 764 27.09 12.18 -9.70
C LYS A 764 27.11 11.77 -8.25
N ARG A 765 28.24 11.98 -7.59
CA ARG A 765 28.52 11.49 -6.23
C ARG A 765 28.30 12.60 -5.23
N ILE A 766 28.03 12.25 -3.97
CA ILE A 766 27.90 13.23 -2.87
C ILE A 766 28.81 12.82 -1.72
N PHE A 767 29.40 13.82 -1.06
CA PHE A 767 30.26 13.68 0.10
C PHE A 767 29.95 14.82 1.08
N LEU A 768 29.01 14.58 1.99
CA LEU A 768 28.55 15.57 2.97
C LEU A 768 28.78 15.15 4.42
N ALA A 769 29.46 14.03 4.67
CA ALA A 769 29.65 13.50 6.02
C ALA A 769 30.35 14.50 6.96
N GLU A 770 31.39 15.18 6.50
CA GLU A 770 32.08 16.21 7.31
C GLU A 770 31.14 17.34 7.74
N GLN A 771 30.37 17.90 6.80
CA GLN A 771 29.43 18.99 7.09
C GLN A 771 28.23 18.51 7.93
N PHE A 772 27.77 17.29 7.69
CA PHE A 772 26.62 16.72 8.40
C PHE A 772 26.97 16.38 9.85
N TYR A 773 28.18 15.89 10.10
CA TYR A 773 28.64 15.55 11.44
C TYR A 773 29.33 16.73 12.16
N ASP A 774 29.37 17.92 11.57
CA ASP A 774 29.89 19.12 12.22
C ASP A 774 28.89 19.67 13.26
N ILE A 775 29.22 19.40 14.53
CA ILE A 775 28.46 19.85 15.70
C ILE A 775 28.85 21.25 16.18
N THR A 776 29.79 21.94 15.51
CA THR A 776 30.16 23.32 15.86
C THR A 776 29.19 24.34 15.26
N HIS A 777 28.46 23.94 14.20
CA HIS A 777 27.40 24.76 13.61
C HIS A 777 26.14 24.76 14.50
N PRO A 778 25.71 25.92 15.03
CA PRO A 778 24.71 25.96 16.10
C PRO A 778 23.34 25.40 15.69
N GLU A 779 22.88 25.71 14.48
CA GLU A 779 21.60 25.25 13.94
C GLU A 779 21.60 23.73 13.72
N ARG A 780 22.62 23.17 13.06
CA ARG A 780 22.73 21.71 12.85
C ARG A 780 22.86 20.98 14.17
N ARG A 781 23.65 21.48 15.10
CA ARG A 781 23.79 20.91 16.44
C ARG A 781 22.44 20.81 17.15
N ALA A 782 21.62 21.88 17.09
CA ALA A 782 20.28 21.89 17.69
C ALA A 782 19.33 20.88 17.01
N LEU A 783 19.37 20.79 15.68
CA LEU A 783 18.57 19.82 14.92
C LEU A 783 18.97 18.37 15.25
N HIS A 784 20.27 18.05 15.27
CA HIS A 784 20.74 16.72 15.67
C HIS A 784 20.33 16.38 17.09
N ARG A 785 20.52 17.30 18.05
CA ARG A 785 20.12 17.08 19.44
C ARG A 785 18.63 16.78 19.54
N THR A 786 17.79 17.56 18.87
CA THR A 786 16.33 17.40 18.89
C THR A 786 15.92 16.07 18.26
N TYR A 787 16.50 15.71 17.12
CA TYR A 787 16.21 14.45 16.44
C TYR A 787 16.65 13.23 17.25
N ILE A 788 17.85 13.25 17.84
CA ILE A 788 18.34 12.17 18.71
C ILE A 788 17.37 11.97 19.88
N ARG A 789 16.96 13.05 20.54
CA ARG A 789 16.00 12.96 21.65
C ARG A 789 14.66 12.41 21.20
N LYS A 790 14.16 12.80 20.01
CA LYS A 790 12.93 12.21 19.46
C LYS A 790 13.05 10.70 19.28
N CYS A 791 14.20 10.20 18.81
CA CYS A 791 14.44 8.76 18.71
C CYS A 791 14.35 8.04 20.06
N LEU A 792 14.77 8.68 21.15
CA LEU A 792 14.70 8.12 22.51
C LEU A 792 13.28 8.24 23.08
N GLU A 793 12.70 9.43 23.02
CA GLU A 793 11.37 9.75 23.55
C GLU A 793 10.29 8.85 22.97
N ASN A 794 10.38 8.49 21.68
CA ASN A 794 9.38 7.64 21.04
C ASN A 794 9.28 6.24 21.65
N PHE A 795 10.34 5.75 22.28
CA PHE A 795 10.41 4.38 22.83
C PHE A 795 10.70 4.37 24.34
N ALA A 796 10.52 5.49 25.04
CA ALA A 796 10.87 5.62 26.46
C ALA A 796 10.11 4.67 27.40
N ASP A 797 9.00 4.09 26.94
CA ASP A 797 8.20 3.10 27.67
C ASP A 797 8.32 1.68 27.10
N ASN A 798 9.14 1.49 26.07
CA ASN A 798 9.38 0.19 25.45
C ASN A 798 10.66 -0.44 26.01
N THR A 799 10.66 -1.76 26.15
CA THR A 799 11.81 -2.51 26.64
C THR A 799 12.59 -3.19 25.51
N GLY A 800 11.95 -3.42 24.36
CA GLY A 800 12.48 -4.20 23.25
C GLY A 800 13.19 -3.42 22.17
N VAL A 801 13.79 -2.26 22.47
CA VAL A 801 14.43 -1.38 21.47
C VAL A 801 15.92 -1.24 21.76
N VAL A 802 16.76 -1.53 20.76
CA VAL A 802 18.19 -1.25 20.77
C VAL A 802 18.44 -0.02 19.91
N GLN A 803 19.01 1.04 20.50
CA GLN A 803 19.35 2.27 19.78
C GLN A 803 20.76 2.16 19.20
N LEU A 804 20.87 2.25 17.88
CA LEU A 804 22.14 2.37 17.16
C LEU A 804 22.23 3.75 16.50
N LEU A 805 23.46 4.28 16.41
CA LEU A 805 23.68 5.61 15.85
C LEU A 805 23.21 5.71 14.39
N SER A 806 23.67 4.81 13.50
CA SER A 806 23.35 4.91 12.09
C SER A 806 23.58 3.62 11.34
N ALA A 807 22.69 3.32 10.38
CA ALA A 807 22.96 2.33 9.37
C ALA A 807 24.12 2.80 8.48
N GLU A 808 25.09 1.92 8.29
CA GLU A 808 26.34 2.16 7.56
C GLU A 808 27.25 3.24 8.18
N TYR A 809 27.31 3.36 9.51
CA TYR A 809 28.16 4.36 10.18
C TYR A 809 29.67 4.09 10.04
N THR A 810 30.35 4.98 9.32
CA THR A 810 31.82 5.09 9.26
C THR A 810 32.26 6.54 9.51
N GLY A 811 31.42 7.29 10.23
CA GLY A 811 31.62 8.69 10.56
C GLY A 811 32.67 8.91 11.66
N PRO A 812 32.92 10.17 12.05
CA PRO A 812 33.99 10.54 12.96
C PRO A 812 33.62 10.31 14.43
N LEU A 813 34.65 10.10 15.27
CA LEU A 813 34.52 9.87 16.71
C LEU A 813 33.69 10.95 17.42
N HIS A 814 33.95 12.23 17.13
CA HIS A 814 33.32 13.36 17.87
C HIS A 814 31.80 13.40 17.74
N PHE A 815 31.24 12.82 16.67
CA PHE A 815 29.79 12.76 16.51
C PHE A 815 29.18 11.60 17.30
N VAL A 816 29.92 10.49 17.47
CA VAL A 816 29.52 9.40 18.38
C VAL A 816 29.54 9.89 19.83
N GLU A 817 30.56 10.67 20.21
CA GLU A 817 30.64 11.33 21.51
C GLU A 817 29.41 12.23 21.74
N PHE A 818 29.12 13.13 20.80
CA PHE A 818 27.94 14.00 20.87
C PHE A 818 26.61 13.24 20.99
N TRP A 819 26.48 12.12 20.28
CA TRP A 819 25.29 11.28 20.34
C TRP A 819 25.11 10.63 21.71
N ILE A 820 26.17 10.06 22.28
CA ILE A 820 26.17 9.47 23.62
C ILE A 820 25.91 10.54 24.68
N ASP A 821 26.58 11.70 24.58
CA ASP A 821 26.40 12.81 25.51
C ASP A 821 24.95 13.32 25.50
N THR A 822 24.32 13.37 24.32
CA THR A 822 22.89 13.73 24.19
C THR A 822 21.96 12.68 24.83
N ILE A 823 22.30 11.39 24.75
CA ILE A 823 21.55 10.33 25.43
C ILE A 823 21.67 10.50 26.94
N LEU A 824 22.90 10.63 27.46
CA LEU A 824 23.15 10.81 28.89
C LEU A 824 22.44 12.05 29.46
N GLU A 825 22.42 13.16 28.71
CA GLU A 825 21.62 14.35 29.04
C GLU A 825 20.13 14.00 29.16
N TRP A 826 19.57 13.30 28.17
CA TRP A 826 18.17 12.92 28.15
C TRP A 826 17.80 11.96 29.28
N GLU A 827 18.63 10.95 29.56
CA GLU A 827 18.39 10.00 30.65
C GLU A 827 18.40 10.71 32.01
N LYS A 828 19.36 11.62 32.21
CA LYS A 828 19.46 12.44 33.42
C LYS A 828 18.24 13.35 33.60
N GLU A 829 17.76 13.97 32.53
CA GLU A 829 16.62 14.90 32.58
C GLU A 829 15.27 14.18 32.77
N THR A 830 15.10 13.00 32.19
CA THR A 830 13.82 12.28 32.15
C THR A 830 13.70 11.15 33.17
N GLY A 831 14.82 10.64 33.69
CA GLY A 831 14.88 9.45 34.54
C GLY A 831 14.56 8.15 33.78
N LYS A 832 14.52 8.19 32.45
CA LYS A 832 14.35 7.03 31.58
C LYS A 832 15.72 6.55 31.10
N ASN A 833 15.83 5.27 30.75
CA ASN A 833 17.05 4.70 30.19
C ASN A 833 16.78 4.13 28.80
N ALA A 834 17.72 4.31 27.89
CA ALA A 834 17.70 3.67 26.58
C ALA A 834 18.70 2.52 26.54
N LEU A 835 18.40 1.43 25.83
CA LEU A 835 19.41 0.40 25.56
C LEU A 835 20.28 0.85 24.38
N VAL A 836 21.52 1.24 24.67
CA VAL A 836 22.42 1.87 23.70
C VAL A 836 23.40 0.84 23.14
N GLY A 837 23.41 0.69 21.83
CA GLY A 837 24.38 -0.15 21.12
C GLY A 837 25.44 0.67 20.36
N LEU A 838 26.69 0.22 20.44
CA LEU A 838 27.83 0.82 19.74
C LEU A 838 28.17 0.01 18.48
N SER A 839 27.81 0.55 17.31
CA SER A 839 28.05 -0.07 16.00
C SER A 839 28.83 0.89 15.10
N THR A 840 30.17 0.86 15.18
CA THR A 840 31.06 1.79 14.48
C THR A 840 32.30 1.08 13.92
N THR A 841 33.20 1.80 13.27
CA THR A 841 34.54 1.30 12.94
C THR A 841 35.33 0.99 14.21
N LYS A 842 36.36 0.13 14.10
CA LYS A 842 37.09 -0.40 15.26
C LYS A 842 37.77 0.67 16.09
N ASP A 843 38.44 1.61 15.43
CA ASP A 843 39.13 2.76 16.02
C ASP A 843 38.18 3.62 16.86
N VAL A 844 37.00 3.95 16.31
CA VAL A 844 35.97 4.72 17.01
C VAL A 844 35.35 3.91 18.16
N GLN A 845 35.09 2.62 17.94
CA GLN A 845 34.54 1.72 18.95
C GLN A 845 35.47 1.63 20.17
N ASP A 846 36.76 1.39 19.92
CA ASP A 846 37.77 1.24 20.96
C ASP A 846 38.01 2.55 21.71
N ALA A 847 37.97 3.69 21.01
CA ALA A 847 38.09 5.00 21.64
C ALA A 847 36.94 5.30 22.61
N ILE A 848 35.69 5.02 22.23
CA ILE A 848 34.52 5.18 23.11
C ILE A 848 34.60 4.23 24.31
N LEU A 849 34.99 2.97 24.11
CA LEU A 849 35.11 1.98 25.19
C LEU A 849 36.26 2.28 26.15
N ALA A 850 37.25 3.08 25.72
CA ALA A 850 38.35 3.55 26.57
C ALA A 850 37.98 4.78 27.43
N ASP A 851 36.92 5.52 27.09
CA ASP A 851 36.37 6.63 27.88
C ASP A 851 35.38 6.08 28.92
N PRO A 852 35.70 6.04 30.23
CA PRO A 852 34.83 5.42 31.23
C PRO A 852 33.45 6.06 31.34
N ALA A 853 33.33 7.37 31.08
CA ALA A 853 32.06 8.08 31.22
C ALA A 853 31.09 7.68 30.09
N ARG A 854 31.58 7.61 28.86
CA ARG A 854 30.77 7.24 27.69
C ARG A 854 30.61 5.73 27.57
N ALA A 855 31.63 4.96 27.91
CA ALA A 855 31.54 3.50 27.96
C ALA A 855 30.46 3.02 28.95
N ALA A 856 30.19 3.76 30.03
CA ALA A 856 29.11 3.44 30.97
C ALA A 856 27.71 3.55 30.34
N ALA A 857 27.54 4.37 29.31
CA ALA A 857 26.28 4.50 28.57
C ALA A 857 26.03 3.36 27.58
N ILE A 858 27.05 2.54 27.26
CA ILE A 858 26.96 1.48 26.26
C ILE A 858 26.54 0.16 26.90
N ASP A 859 25.42 -0.40 26.48
CA ASP A 859 24.90 -1.70 26.92
C ASP A 859 25.33 -2.84 26.00
N LEU A 860 25.47 -2.54 24.69
CA LEU A 860 25.73 -3.52 23.65
C LEU A 860 26.85 -3.06 22.71
N ILE A 861 27.79 -3.94 22.40
CA ILE A 861 28.86 -3.73 21.41
C ILE A 861 28.52 -4.52 20.15
N ASP A 862 28.45 -3.87 18.99
CA ASP A 862 28.17 -4.54 17.70
C ASP A 862 29.42 -4.58 16.81
N ILE A 863 29.89 -5.79 16.51
CA ILE A 863 30.97 -6.03 15.56
C ILE A 863 30.37 -6.06 14.16
N ARG A 864 30.35 -4.91 13.48
CA ARG A 864 29.74 -4.74 12.15
C ARG A 864 30.68 -4.22 11.08
N TYR A 865 31.44 -3.16 11.37
CA TYR A 865 32.28 -2.47 10.39
C TYR A 865 33.76 -2.84 10.44
N TRP A 866 34.09 -3.85 11.24
CA TRP A 866 35.43 -4.42 11.35
C TRP A 866 35.32 -5.91 11.71
N SER A 867 36.38 -6.68 11.47
CA SER A 867 36.42 -8.12 11.79
C SER A 867 37.82 -8.72 11.60
N TYR A 868 38.05 -9.90 12.19
CA TYR A 868 39.21 -10.73 11.87
C TYR A 868 38.96 -11.51 10.56
N ARG A 869 39.96 -11.54 9.68
CA ARG A 869 39.99 -12.38 8.48
C ARG A 869 40.37 -13.81 8.86
N GLU A 870 40.06 -14.75 7.97
CA GLU A 870 40.43 -16.17 8.08
C GLU A 870 41.93 -16.39 8.37
N ASP A 871 42.82 -15.55 7.82
CA ASP A 871 44.27 -15.60 8.08
C ASP A 871 44.70 -14.97 9.43
N GLY A 872 43.75 -14.50 10.23
CA GLY A 872 43.97 -13.85 11.52
C GLY A 872 44.31 -12.36 11.45
N SER A 873 44.49 -11.78 10.26
CA SER A 873 44.68 -10.33 10.08
C SER A 873 43.38 -9.56 10.33
N VAL A 874 43.47 -8.28 10.70
CA VAL A 874 42.29 -7.45 11.00
C VAL A 874 41.86 -6.67 9.75
N TYR A 875 40.57 -6.71 9.45
CA TYR A 875 39.89 -5.72 8.62
C TYR A 875 39.29 -4.65 9.54
N ALA A 876 39.90 -3.47 9.58
CA ALA A 876 39.44 -2.34 10.39
C ALA A 876 39.58 -1.05 9.57
N PRO A 877 38.59 -0.72 8.73
CA PRO A 877 38.45 0.62 8.16
C PRO A 877 38.50 1.69 9.24
N GLU A 878 39.12 2.83 8.94
CA GLU A 878 39.18 4.00 9.82
C GLU A 878 37.88 4.79 9.77
N GLY A 879 37.44 5.31 10.92
CA GLY A 879 36.27 6.20 11.00
C GLY A 879 36.60 7.63 10.60
N GLY A 880 35.61 8.39 10.14
CA GLY A 880 35.75 9.83 9.90
C GLY A 880 36.53 10.21 8.63
N VAL A 881 36.95 9.25 7.81
CA VAL A 881 37.66 9.50 6.54
C VAL A 881 36.73 9.67 5.32
N ASN A 882 35.44 9.92 5.56
CA ASN A 882 34.42 10.23 4.55
C ASN A 882 34.22 9.15 3.47
N LEU A 883 34.36 7.87 3.83
CA LEU A 883 34.13 6.72 2.94
C LEU A 883 33.02 5.83 3.48
N ALA A 884 32.02 5.51 2.64
CA ALA A 884 31.00 4.52 2.97
C ALA A 884 31.61 3.10 3.09
N PRO A 885 30.97 2.17 3.83
CA PRO A 885 31.48 0.79 3.99
C PRO A 885 31.84 0.11 2.66
N ARG A 886 31.00 0.29 1.63
CA ARG A 886 31.24 -0.27 0.29
C ARG A 886 32.46 0.36 -0.41
N GLN A 887 32.74 1.64 -0.16
CA GLN A 887 33.92 2.30 -0.70
C GLN A 887 35.19 1.81 0.00
N HIS A 888 35.17 1.64 1.33
CA HIS A 888 36.27 0.99 2.06
C HIS A 888 36.53 -0.43 1.56
N ALA A 889 35.48 -1.24 1.39
CA ALA A 889 35.61 -2.62 0.92
C ALA A 889 36.21 -2.75 -0.48
N ARG A 890 36.12 -1.70 -1.32
CA ARG A 890 36.78 -1.63 -2.63
C ARG A 890 38.27 -1.31 -2.53
N GLN A 891 38.70 -0.55 -1.52
CA GLN A 891 40.11 -0.21 -1.30
C GLN A 891 40.84 -1.32 -0.55
N VAL A 892 40.24 -1.80 0.54
CA VAL A 892 40.77 -2.89 1.36
C VAL A 892 39.71 -3.97 1.41
N LYS A 893 40.01 -5.13 0.79
CA LYS A 893 39.06 -6.24 0.76
C LYS A 893 38.76 -6.71 2.20
N PRO A 894 37.47 -6.87 2.56
CA PRO A 894 37.09 -7.38 3.88
C PRO A 894 37.69 -8.77 4.14
N GLY A 895 37.77 -9.63 3.13
CA GLY A 895 38.25 -11.02 3.27
C GLY A 895 37.17 -11.97 3.78
N LYS A 896 37.48 -13.28 3.83
CA LYS A 896 36.57 -14.30 4.39
C LYS A 896 36.64 -14.34 5.93
N ARG A 897 35.60 -14.89 6.55
CA ARG A 897 35.51 -15.16 7.99
C ARG A 897 35.49 -16.66 8.24
N SER A 898 36.31 -17.13 9.18
CA SER A 898 36.19 -18.47 9.76
C SER A 898 35.45 -18.42 11.10
N ALA A 899 34.96 -19.56 11.57
CA ALA A 899 34.23 -19.64 12.82
C ALA A 899 35.14 -19.29 14.03
N GLU A 900 36.42 -19.65 13.96
CA GLU A 900 37.45 -19.37 14.97
C GLU A 900 37.69 -17.86 15.12
N GLN A 901 37.74 -17.14 14.00
CA GLN A 901 38.02 -15.69 14.00
C GLN A 901 36.79 -14.88 14.41
N VAL A 902 35.58 -15.37 14.11
CA VAL A 902 34.33 -14.84 14.68
C VAL A 902 34.27 -15.07 16.19
N TYR A 903 34.56 -16.30 16.65
CA TYR A 903 34.63 -16.62 18.08
C TYR A 903 35.64 -15.73 18.80
N ARG A 904 36.85 -15.57 18.24
CA ARG A 904 37.89 -14.68 18.77
C ARG A 904 37.41 -13.24 18.88
N GLY A 905 36.82 -12.69 17.82
CA GLY A 905 36.36 -11.30 17.80
C GLY A 905 35.30 -11.01 18.86
N VAL A 906 34.30 -11.88 18.98
CA VAL A 906 33.23 -11.74 19.99
C VAL A 906 33.78 -11.93 21.40
N ARG A 907 34.57 -12.99 21.61
CA ARG A 907 35.12 -13.33 22.93
C ARG A 907 36.05 -12.25 23.47
N GLU A 908 36.84 -11.62 22.61
CA GLU A 908 37.76 -10.53 23.01
C GLU A 908 37.01 -9.39 23.71
N TYR A 909 35.90 -8.91 23.12
CA TYR A 909 35.11 -7.84 23.75
C TYR A 909 34.30 -8.35 24.93
N ARG A 910 33.85 -9.62 24.87
CA ARG A 910 33.15 -10.27 25.97
C ARG A 910 34.02 -10.34 27.25
N GLU A 911 35.30 -10.65 27.10
CA GLU A 911 36.25 -10.74 28.22
C GLU A 911 36.70 -9.35 28.71
N LYS A 912 36.87 -8.39 27.79
CA LYS A 912 37.24 -7.00 28.15
C LYS A 912 36.11 -6.23 28.83
N HIS A 913 34.86 -6.47 28.42
CA HIS A 913 33.65 -5.77 28.90
C HIS A 913 32.58 -6.77 29.35
N PRO A 914 32.80 -7.52 30.44
CA PRO A 914 31.91 -8.60 30.87
C PRO A 914 30.50 -8.13 31.27
N GLU A 915 30.33 -6.85 31.57
CA GLU A 915 29.04 -6.21 31.90
C GLU A 915 28.19 -5.90 30.67
N LYS A 916 28.77 -5.89 29.46
CA LYS A 916 28.09 -5.52 28.20
C LYS A 916 27.72 -6.75 27.38
N ALA A 917 26.62 -6.63 26.62
CA ALA A 917 26.30 -7.59 25.58
C ALA A 917 27.20 -7.38 24.36
N VAL A 918 27.53 -8.47 23.64
CA VAL A 918 28.26 -8.39 22.37
C VAL A 918 27.40 -8.99 21.27
N MET A 919 27.19 -8.25 20.18
CA MET A 919 26.50 -8.68 18.97
C MET A 919 27.51 -8.74 17.81
N TYR A 920 27.29 -9.65 16.86
CA TYR A 920 28.09 -9.74 15.65
C TYR A 920 27.17 -9.54 14.44
N SER A 921 27.40 -8.49 13.65
CA SER A 921 26.56 -8.10 12.49
C SER A 921 27.34 -7.97 11.19
N GLU A 922 28.63 -8.27 11.19
CA GLU A 922 29.46 -8.18 9.99
C GLU A 922 29.06 -9.26 8.98
N GLY A 923 28.86 -8.84 7.73
CA GLY A 923 28.66 -9.74 6.59
C GLY A 923 27.52 -10.75 6.75
N ASN A 924 27.80 -12.01 6.40
CA ASN A 924 26.88 -13.14 6.54
C ASN A 924 26.84 -13.62 8.01
N TYR A 925 26.37 -12.75 8.91
CA TYR A 925 26.50 -12.92 10.37
C TYR A 925 25.93 -14.25 10.89
N ASP A 926 24.93 -14.80 10.22
CA ASP A 926 24.22 -16.02 10.64
C ASP A 926 24.99 -17.31 10.28
N ALA A 927 25.97 -17.24 9.36
CA ALA A 927 26.78 -18.40 8.96
C ALA A 927 27.57 -19.03 10.10
N HIS A 928 27.98 -18.23 11.09
CA HIS A 928 28.82 -18.64 12.21
C HIS A 928 28.11 -18.46 13.56
N SER A 929 26.78 -18.62 13.59
CA SER A 929 25.94 -18.35 14.77
C SER A 929 26.37 -19.10 16.04
N TRP A 930 26.79 -20.36 15.92
CA TRP A 930 27.30 -21.11 17.06
C TRP A 930 28.65 -20.57 17.56
N ALA A 931 29.51 -20.05 16.69
CA ALA A 931 30.75 -19.40 17.13
C ALA A 931 30.46 -18.12 17.92
N VAL A 932 29.52 -17.30 17.44
CA VAL A 932 29.03 -16.10 18.15
C VAL A 932 28.47 -16.48 19.52
N PHE A 933 27.54 -17.45 19.56
CA PHE A 933 26.92 -17.90 20.80
C PHE A 933 27.95 -18.46 21.79
N MET A 934 28.82 -19.36 21.35
CA MET A 934 29.82 -19.97 22.22
C MET A 934 30.87 -18.98 22.73
N ALA A 935 31.10 -17.88 22.01
CA ALA A 935 31.96 -16.77 22.43
C ALA A 935 31.29 -15.82 23.44
N GLY A 936 30.03 -16.06 23.82
CA GLY A 936 29.28 -15.18 24.71
C GLY A 936 28.46 -14.11 24.00
N GLY A 937 28.26 -14.23 22.68
CA GLY A 937 27.58 -13.22 21.86
C GLY A 937 26.05 -13.36 21.85
N SER A 938 25.36 -12.25 22.09
CA SER A 938 23.91 -12.11 22.08
C SER A 938 23.33 -12.04 20.66
N LEU A 939 22.03 -12.32 20.52
CA LEU A 939 21.30 -12.30 19.23
C LEU A 939 21.90 -13.22 18.15
N ALA A 940 22.62 -14.27 18.55
CA ALA A 940 23.04 -15.33 17.65
C ALA A 940 21.82 -16.07 17.08
N ALA A 941 21.86 -16.50 15.81
CA ALA A 941 20.76 -17.20 15.16
C ALA A 941 20.73 -18.70 15.53
N ILE A 942 20.56 -18.97 16.83
CA ILE A 942 20.37 -20.31 17.38
C ILE A 942 18.91 -20.75 17.17
N PRO A 943 18.66 -21.98 16.67
CA PRO A 943 17.30 -22.44 16.39
C PRO A 943 16.37 -22.39 17.62
N ALA A 944 15.17 -21.85 17.44
CA ALA A 944 14.12 -21.81 18.48
C ALA A 944 13.67 -23.19 18.98
N THR A 945 13.96 -24.25 18.23
CA THR A 945 13.69 -25.67 18.56
C THR A 945 14.68 -26.26 19.57
N THR A 946 15.67 -25.50 20.03
CA THR A 946 16.57 -25.93 21.10
C THR A 946 15.79 -26.33 22.36
N PRO A 947 16.24 -27.35 23.12
CA PRO A 947 15.47 -27.89 24.23
C PRO A 947 15.13 -26.85 25.32
N ALA A 948 13.94 -26.95 25.91
CA ALA A 948 13.50 -26.05 26.98
C ALA A 948 14.51 -25.99 28.13
N GLY A 949 14.82 -24.77 28.58
CA GLY A 949 15.83 -24.49 29.62
C GLY A 949 17.24 -24.28 29.09
N PHE A 950 17.56 -24.65 27.83
CA PHE A 950 18.89 -24.49 27.24
C PHE A 950 19.36 -23.02 27.29
N LEU A 951 18.53 -22.11 26.76
CA LEU A 951 18.83 -20.68 26.73
C LEU A 951 18.83 -20.03 28.13
N THR A 952 18.06 -20.58 29.08
CA THR A 952 18.07 -20.10 30.46
C THR A 952 19.36 -20.48 31.18
N ASP A 953 19.85 -21.70 30.98
CA ASP A 953 21.13 -22.12 31.55
C ASP A 953 22.30 -21.38 30.91
N ALA A 954 22.27 -21.21 29.58
CA ALA A 954 23.29 -20.48 28.83
C ALA A 954 23.45 -19.03 29.31
N ALA A 955 22.37 -18.34 29.69
CA ALA A 955 22.40 -16.99 30.26
C ALA A 955 23.22 -16.89 31.57
N THR A 956 23.53 -18.01 32.22
CA THR A 956 24.33 -18.08 33.45
C THR A 956 25.80 -18.44 33.19
N MET A 957 26.16 -18.72 31.94
CA MET A 957 27.48 -19.24 31.56
C MET A 957 28.39 -18.14 31.01
N GLN A 958 29.69 -18.40 31.09
CA GLN A 958 30.75 -17.60 30.47
C GLN A 958 31.58 -18.46 29.52
N PRO A 959 32.20 -17.89 28.48
CA PRO A 959 33.24 -18.58 27.71
C PRO A 959 34.37 -19.04 28.64
N THR A 960 34.79 -20.30 28.49
CA THR A 960 35.87 -20.89 29.29
C THR A 960 36.78 -21.73 28.42
N ASN A 961 38.03 -21.93 28.86
CA ASN A 961 38.98 -22.79 28.17
C ASN A 961 38.88 -24.23 28.71
N ALA A 962 38.92 -25.22 27.82
CA ALA A 962 39.14 -26.61 28.21
C ALA A 962 40.66 -26.92 28.28
N PRO A 963 41.11 -27.84 29.15
CA PRO A 963 42.54 -28.13 29.35
C PRO A 963 43.30 -28.54 28.08
N ASP A 964 42.61 -29.12 27.09
CA ASP A 964 43.14 -29.57 25.79
C ASP A 964 42.25 -29.13 24.61
N GLN A 965 41.76 -27.88 24.64
CA GLN A 965 40.79 -27.40 23.64
C GLN A 965 41.38 -27.38 22.22
N LEU A 966 40.84 -28.25 21.36
CA LEU A 966 41.19 -28.29 19.93
C LEU A 966 40.49 -27.19 19.13
N GLU A 967 41.04 -26.86 17.97
CA GLU A 967 40.37 -25.97 17.00
C GLU A 967 38.99 -26.53 16.63
N GLY A 968 37.98 -25.66 16.56
CA GLY A 968 36.58 -26.06 16.37
C GLY A 968 35.88 -26.66 17.59
N GLN A 969 36.50 -26.62 18.79
CA GLN A 969 35.86 -26.93 20.06
C GLN A 969 35.73 -25.69 20.94
N TRP A 970 34.56 -25.45 21.54
CA TRP A 970 34.32 -24.31 22.45
C TRP A 970 33.49 -24.72 23.65
N VAL A 971 33.67 -24.03 24.79
CA VAL A 971 32.97 -24.34 26.04
C VAL A 971 32.41 -23.08 26.69
N LEU A 972 31.10 -23.08 26.92
CA LEU A 972 30.42 -22.17 27.85
C LEU A 972 30.23 -22.92 29.18
N GLY A 973 30.60 -22.28 30.29
CA GLY A 973 30.54 -22.92 31.61
C GLY A 973 29.98 -22.02 32.70
N ASN A 974 29.16 -22.61 33.56
CA ASN A 974 28.85 -22.12 34.91
C ASN A 974 29.43 -23.15 35.89
N LYS A 975 30.64 -22.87 36.40
CA LYS A 975 31.50 -23.84 37.06
C LYS A 975 30.75 -24.61 38.17
N GLY A 976 30.70 -25.93 38.03
CA GLY A 976 30.05 -26.84 38.98
C GLY A 976 28.54 -26.96 38.85
N LYS A 977 27.88 -26.22 37.94
CA LYS A 977 26.42 -26.24 37.73
C LYS A 977 26.02 -26.74 36.34
N SER A 978 26.51 -26.12 35.27
CA SER A 978 26.08 -26.42 33.91
C SER A 978 27.12 -25.99 32.88
N TYR A 979 27.13 -26.66 31.74
CA TYR A 979 28.09 -26.46 30.65
C TYR A 979 27.41 -26.67 29.30
N ILE A 980 27.82 -25.89 28.30
CA ILE A 980 27.51 -26.15 26.89
C ILE A 980 28.85 -26.29 26.17
N LEU A 981 28.97 -27.30 25.35
CA LEU A 981 30.17 -27.53 24.55
C LEU A 981 29.78 -27.64 23.09
N TYR A 982 30.53 -27.00 22.21
CA TYR A 982 30.41 -27.15 20.76
C TYR A 982 31.63 -27.92 20.26
N ASN A 983 31.41 -28.88 19.37
CA ASN A 983 32.48 -29.68 18.78
C ASN A 983 32.25 -29.89 17.29
N ASN A 984 33.13 -29.33 16.46
CA ASN A 984 33.16 -29.51 15.01
C ASN A 984 34.42 -30.29 14.53
N ALA A 985 35.29 -30.72 15.45
CA ALA A 985 36.61 -31.27 15.13
C ALA A 985 36.60 -32.79 14.79
N GLY A 986 35.45 -33.47 14.89
CA GLY A 986 35.33 -34.91 14.66
C GLY A 986 36.04 -35.80 15.71
N SER A 987 36.64 -35.20 16.73
CA SER A 987 37.36 -35.85 17.83
C SER A 987 36.50 -35.94 19.11
N LYS A 988 36.99 -36.68 20.11
CA LYS A 988 36.36 -36.78 21.43
C LYS A 988 36.44 -35.44 22.17
N LEU A 989 35.42 -35.13 22.96
CA LEU A 989 35.30 -33.86 23.70
C LEU A 989 35.41 -34.11 25.21
N ASN A 990 36.35 -33.46 25.87
CA ASN A 990 36.61 -33.61 27.30
C ASN A 990 35.97 -32.48 28.09
N LEU A 991 35.21 -32.84 29.14
CA LEU A 991 34.68 -31.90 30.13
C LEU A 991 35.30 -32.19 31.50
N ASP A 992 36.00 -31.22 32.07
CA ASP A 992 36.58 -31.34 33.41
C ASP A 992 35.52 -31.07 34.50
N LEU A 993 35.09 -32.14 35.17
CA LEU A 993 34.21 -32.10 36.35
C LEU A 993 34.93 -32.50 37.65
N THR A 994 36.27 -32.52 37.68
CA THR A 994 37.05 -32.94 38.86
C THR A 994 36.71 -32.14 40.12
N GLY A 995 36.52 -30.83 39.99
CA GLY A 995 36.11 -29.93 41.07
C GLY A 995 34.60 -29.90 41.35
N ALA A 996 33.79 -30.75 40.71
CA ALA A 996 32.33 -30.67 40.73
C ALA A 996 31.66 -32.04 40.94
N GLY A 997 31.31 -32.36 42.19
CA GLY A 997 30.60 -33.60 42.53
C GLY A 997 29.10 -33.56 42.20
N GLY A 998 28.48 -34.71 41.96
CA GLY A 998 27.05 -34.85 41.66
C GLY A 998 26.77 -35.72 40.44
N THR A 999 25.52 -35.83 40.04
CA THR A 999 25.11 -36.45 38.76
C THR A 999 24.77 -35.33 37.79
N TYR A 1000 25.14 -35.45 36.52
CA TYR A 1000 24.85 -34.48 35.48
C TYR A 1000 24.04 -35.15 34.37
N LYS A 1001 23.00 -34.46 33.90
CA LYS A 1001 22.25 -34.79 32.69
C LYS A 1001 23.02 -34.31 31.46
N VAL A 1002 23.03 -35.12 30.43
CA VAL A 1002 23.80 -34.91 29.20
C VAL A 1002 22.87 -35.04 28.01
N ARG A 1003 22.81 -33.99 27.19
CA ARG A 1003 21.93 -33.90 26.02
C ARG A 1003 22.75 -33.46 24.82
N PHE A 1004 22.65 -34.21 23.73
CA PHE A 1004 23.34 -33.91 22.47
C PHE A 1004 22.34 -33.26 21.52
N ILE A 1005 22.69 -32.09 21.00
CA ILE A 1005 21.87 -31.23 20.16
C ILE A 1005 22.51 -31.11 18.78
N ASP A 1006 21.70 -31.24 17.73
CA ASP A 1006 22.09 -30.94 16.37
C ASP A 1006 22.15 -29.42 16.18
N PRO A 1007 23.32 -28.83 15.90
CA PRO A 1007 23.46 -27.39 15.73
C PRO A 1007 22.66 -26.82 14.55
N LYS A 1008 22.30 -27.64 13.56
CA LYS A 1008 21.57 -27.20 12.36
C LYS A 1008 20.10 -26.94 12.63
N ASN A 1009 19.47 -27.76 13.47
CA ASN A 1009 18.01 -27.73 13.70
C ASN A 1009 17.61 -27.66 15.18
N GLY A 1010 18.57 -27.60 16.11
CA GLY A 1010 18.32 -27.49 17.55
C GLY A 1010 17.75 -28.74 18.23
N GLN A 1011 17.50 -29.84 17.51
CA GLN A 1011 16.87 -31.04 18.07
C GLN A 1011 17.85 -31.95 18.79
N LEU A 1012 17.34 -32.78 19.70
CA LEU A 1012 18.15 -33.79 20.37
C LEU A 1012 18.54 -34.91 19.40
N LEU A 1013 19.84 -35.21 19.33
CA LEU A 1013 20.39 -36.30 18.51
C LEU A 1013 20.14 -37.69 19.12
N LYS A 1014 19.99 -37.75 20.45
CA LYS A 1014 19.71 -38.99 21.19
C LYS A 1014 19.03 -38.69 22.53
N LYS A 1015 18.60 -39.74 23.24
CA LYS A 1015 18.02 -39.65 24.59
C LYS A 1015 19.02 -39.07 25.59
N GLU A 1016 18.50 -38.39 26.61
CA GLU A 1016 19.29 -37.86 27.73
C GLU A 1016 20.08 -38.97 28.43
N GLU A 1017 21.35 -38.70 28.70
CA GLU A 1017 22.25 -39.57 29.45
C GLU A 1017 22.60 -38.94 30.80
N ARG A 1018 23.14 -39.74 31.73
CA ARG A 1018 23.60 -39.26 33.04
C ARG A 1018 25.04 -39.67 33.29
N VAL A 1019 25.85 -38.73 33.78
CA VAL A 1019 27.26 -38.97 34.16
C VAL A 1019 27.52 -38.51 35.59
N LYS A 1020 28.46 -39.18 36.29
CA LYS A 1020 28.92 -38.73 37.61
C LYS A 1020 30.05 -37.72 37.46
N GLY A 1021 29.96 -36.59 38.15
CA GLY A 1021 31.05 -35.62 38.30
C GLY A 1021 32.17 -36.12 39.23
N GLY A 1022 33.14 -35.26 39.52
CA GLY A 1022 34.34 -35.60 40.30
C GLY A 1022 35.49 -36.18 39.46
N LYS A 1023 35.38 -36.15 38.13
CA LYS A 1023 36.42 -36.61 37.19
C LYS A 1023 36.31 -35.86 35.86
N VAL A 1024 37.34 -35.95 35.01
CA VAL A 1024 37.21 -35.58 33.59
C VAL A 1024 36.30 -36.60 32.91
N VAL A 1025 35.31 -36.13 32.15
CA VAL A 1025 34.37 -36.97 31.39
C VAL A 1025 34.59 -36.75 29.91
N GLU A 1026 34.83 -37.85 29.20
CA GLU A 1026 35.00 -37.86 27.75
C GLU A 1026 33.66 -38.18 27.07
N PHE A 1027 33.30 -37.40 26.05
CA PHE A 1027 32.09 -37.60 25.25
C PHE A 1027 32.44 -37.86 23.79
N ALA A 1028 31.86 -38.93 23.22
CA ALA A 1028 31.90 -39.22 21.80
C ALA A 1028 30.72 -38.56 21.08
N SER A 1029 30.95 -38.00 19.89
CA SER A 1029 29.86 -37.48 19.07
C SER A 1029 28.91 -38.61 18.64
N PRO A 1030 27.59 -38.47 18.81
CA PRO A 1030 26.62 -39.48 18.41
C PRO A 1030 26.35 -39.50 16.91
N ALA A 1031 26.81 -38.48 16.16
CA ALA A 1031 26.60 -38.36 14.71
C ALA A 1031 27.82 -37.71 14.03
N PRO A 1032 28.04 -37.95 12.72
CA PRO A 1032 29.03 -37.23 11.93
C PRO A 1032 28.69 -35.73 11.82
N GLY A 1033 29.70 -34.88 11.85
CA GLY A 1033 29.55 -33.42 11.77
C GLY A 1033 29.50 -32.72 13.14
N PRO A 1034 29.23 -31.40 13.16
CA PRO A 1034 29.24 -30.63 14.39
C PRO A 1034 28.13 -31.04 15.35
N VAL A 1035 28.43 -30.99 16.66
CA VAL A 1035 27.51 -31.35 17.74
C VAL A 1035 27.59 -30.35 18.88
N VAL A 1036 26.44 -30.08 19.51
CA VAL A 1036 26.35 -29.30 20.75
C VAL A 1036 26.01 -30.23 21.91
N LEU A 1037 26.81 -30.19 22.96
CA LEU A 1037 26.62 -30.95 24.18
C LEU A 1037 26.14 -30.03 25.29
N TRP A 1038 24.95 -30.28 25.83
CA TRP A 1038 24.40 -29.55 26.96
C TRP A 1038 24.39 -30.42 28.22
N VAL A 1039 25.16 -29.98 29.22
CA VAL A 1039 25.39 -30.69 30.48
C VAL A 1039 24.87 -29.87 31.66
N THR A 1040 24.00 -30.45 32.48
CA THR A 1040 23.40 -29.75 33.64
C THR A 1040 23.38 -30.67 34.85
N LYS A 1041 23.70 -30.14 36.03
CA LYS A 1041 23.66 -30.90 37.29
C LYS A 1041 22.26 -31.36 37.67
#